data_AF-A0A0R3SKI8-F1
#
_entry.id   AF-A0A0R3SKI8-F1
#
_cell.length_a   1.000
_cell.length_b   1.000
_cell.length_c   1.000
_cell.angle_alpha   90.00
_cell.angle_beta   90.00
_cell.angle_gamma   90.00
#
_symmetry.space_group_name_H-M   'P 1'
#
loop_
_entity.id
_entity.type
_entity.pdbx_description
1 polymer ?
#
loop_
_entity_poly.entity_id
_entity_poly.type
_entity_poly.pdbx_seq_one_letter_code
_entity_poly.pdbx_strand_id
1 'polypeptide(L)'
;MSDAFDTDPPTASYSNRRVFPRSWNDLPLSSSSFQYLENFNEPDLIKMLQTEYWWVGDPKVSTGFDPCSNFKSKWLPFASKSRQIESRVELTEYQVVRECLWVLLGAQKSFLFISYTDNEILTKNICLYTRKPAALTHLTYGALDAFCTEIAESATSILQIRAFINFVLLSENSIPSPFIRLAQVCERLVGDAFRVISELEQDAKSVCSTQLTLISLSIKWQVWFRRISFISVLILQVCSPQMNTILSGETSILLLNRIEELSRTISKCFPDPYLIDLIGEVFISTTEAYLCNIMSGCSLNSIPFLRYNDSIPVNDPSFWKSGVTLIKSSVPNVLSPVIQDVLFGAKSLSLLKSFSSLFRNPKLLSAVEDHLNSPLSSDKGVNSKEDTDSGVGESEFHDDSDIQEMVRFMESTVIDKPKYVLLMSPSKKFSEYPAKVVKCLREKMKNQALRISSYLVSSLLHGPLSESGTWLSTVSSFADDLNLTHAFENLSKIAFFRSGEWMYAFCEEIFSYHPDNRTESVLNKALREQAIAVCGERSWVYGRLKLILAGNDISLKISIPWPLNIVISEESLVIYHNVFRFLFELKQAKWALDNAKWILRSENLKLALLRSRCLYVINGIHAFIADHIEVAHAEFMCTLTKSDIESNLDNLLTYFSTYLTRVKEISLLSDNVSQKMLNQTLRELFELCGEFQFPCEMDVEYLASEFSTRVGFLRTVLSEALQGSGCVRIEASSLLRVLEDSCKFNTGVTTRFHF
;
A
#
# COMPACT_ATOMS: atom_id res chain seq x y z
N MET A 1 -39.80 -56.42 26.49
CA MET A 1 -40.99 -56.32 25.62
C MET A 1 -40.48 -55.96 24.23
N SER A 2 -41.10 -56.52 23.19
CA SER A 2 -40.95 -56.01 21.83
C SER A 2 -41.67 -54.66 21.71
N ASP A 3 -41.31 -53.84 20.73
CA ASP A 3 -42.03 -53.75 19.46
C ASP A 3 -41.20 -52.93 18.46
N ALA A 4 -41.43 -53.13 17.15
CA ALA A 4 -40.67 -52.49 16.08
C ALA A 4 -41.52 -52.32 14.81
N PHE A 5 -41.40 -51.16 14.17
CA PHE A 5 -41.68 -50.78 12.77
C PHE A 5 -40.94 -49.43 12.56
N ASP A 6 -40.05 -49.23 11.59
CA ASP A 6 -40.23 -49.12 10.12
C ASP A 6 -41.06 -47.88 9.73
N THR A 7 -40.67 -46.98 8.81
CA THR A 7 -39.44 -46.79 7.96
C THR A 7 -38.89 -45.35 8.15
N ASP A 8 -38.08 -44.64 7.33
CA ASP A 8 -37.44 -44.75 6.00
C ASP A 8 -36.17 -43.83 5.96
N PRO A 9 -35.25 -43.88 4.96
CA PRO A 9 -33.93 -43.24 5.05
C PRO A 9 -33.80 -41.84 4.38
N PRO A 10 -32.87 -40.98 4.85
CA PRO A 10 -32.41 -39.81 4.11
C PRO A 10 -31.41 -40.20 3.00
N THR A 11 -31.57 -39.66 1.80
CA THR A 11 -30.69 -39.91 0.65
C THR A 11 -29.36 -39.17 0.75
N ALA A 12 -28.30 -39.79 0.20
CA ALA A 12 -26.94 -39.25 0.25
C ALA A 12 -26.69 -38.13 -0.79
N SER A 13 -25.98 -37.08 -0.37
CA SER A 13 -25.31 -36.13 -1.25
C SER A 13 -23.78 -36.27 -1.13
N TYR A 14 -23.18 -36.92 -2.13
CA TYR A 14 -21.73 -37.18 -2.15
C TYR A 14 -20.93 -35.88 -2.37
N SER A 15 -20.10 -35.50 -1.40
CA SER A 15 -18.98 -34.57 -1.61
C SER A 15 -17.65 -35.30 -1.40
N ASN A 16 -16.89 -35.48 -2.49
CA ASN A 16 -15.66 -36.26 -2.49
C ASN A 16 -14.50 -35.50 -1.79
N ARG A 17 -14.45 -35.57 -0.45
CA ARG A 17 -13.27 -35.17 0.33
C ARG A 17 -12.10 -36.12 -0.01
N ARG A 18 -11.11 -35.64 -0.77
CA ARG A 18 -9.86 -36.36 -1.03
C ARG A 18 -8.93 -36.17 0.16
N VAL A 19 -8.69 -37.24 0.92
CA VAL A 19 -7.69 -37.28 2.00
C VAL A 19 -6.76 -38.46 1.74
N PHE A 20 -5.49 -38.18 1.47
CA PHE A 20 -4.43 -39.18 1.26
C PHE A 20 -3.06 -38.60 1.69
N PRO A 21 -2.12 -39.43 2.16
CA PRO A 21 -2.24 -40.87 2.39
C PRO A 21 -3.03 -41.21 3.66
N ARG A 22 -3.71 -42.35 3.63
CA ARG A 22 -4.54 -42.87 4.72
C ARG A 22 -3.71 -43.46 5.87
N SER A 23 -4.34 -43.63 7.03
CA SER A 23 -3.87 -44.62 8.01
C SER A 23 -3.97 -46.03 7.41
N TRP A 24 -3.13 -46.96 7.87
CA TRP A 24 -3.27 -48.39 7.51
C TRP A 24 -4.64 -48.96 7.89
N ASN A 25 -5.33 -48.35 8.86
CA ASN A 25 -6.66 -48.74 9.33
C ASN A 25 -7.79 -48.37 8.35
N ASP A 26 -7.58 -47.43 7.42
CA ASP A 26 -8.64 -46.85 6.57
C ASP A 26 -8.62 -47.39 5.13
N LEU A 27 -7.99 -48.54 4.90
CA LEU A 27 -8.14 -49.26 3.63
C LEU A 27 -9.58 -49.79 3.53
N PRO A 28 -10.32 -49.49 2.44
CA PRO A 28 -11.61 -50.13 2.21
C PRO A 28 -11.38 -51.63 2.02
N LEU A 29 -11.99 -52.45 2.88
CA LEU A 29 -12.15 -53.87 2.65
C LEU A 29 -12.77 -54.06 1.26
N SER A 30 -12.02 -54.63 0.32
CA SER A 30 -12.45 -54.78 -1.06
C SER A 30 -13.57 -55.81 -1.16
N SER A 31 -14.81 -55.35 -1.12
CA SER A 31 -16.05 -56.15 -1.10
C SER A 31 -16.37 -56.80 -2.45
N SER A 32 -15.37 -57.36 -3.13
CA SER A 32 -15.48 -58.09 -4.40
C SER A 32 -14.25 -58.97 -4.69
N SER A 33 -13.74 -59.70 -3.68
CA SER A 33 -12.72 -60.76 -3.89
C SER A 33 -13.02 -62.08 -3.13
N PHE A 34 -14.18 -62.19 -2.50
CA PHE A 34 -14.63 -63.34 -1.70
C PHE A 34 -15.09 -64.56 -2.55
N GLN A 35 -14.30 -64.95 -3.57
CA GLN A 35 -14.53 -66.18 -4.34
C GLN A 35 -13.26 -67.01 -4.63
N TYR A 36 -12.08 -66.59 -4.15
CA TYR A 36 -10.83 -67.39 -4.22
C TYR A 36 -10.01 -67.32 -2.91
N LEU A 37 -10.69 -67.40 -1.77
CA LEU A 37 -10.07 -67.47 -0.43
C LEU A 37 -10.45 -68.71 0.39
N GLU A 38 -11.11 -69.68 -0.24
CA GLU A 38 -11.19 -71.05 0.29
C GLU A 38 -9.98 -71.86 -0.21
N ASN A 39 -9.42 -72.71 0.66
CA ASN A 39 -8.22 -73.54 0.43
C ASN A 39 -6.83 -72.85 0.50
N PHE A 40 -6.63 -71.92 1.43
CA PHE A 40 -5.29 -71.67 1.97
C PHE A 40 -5.06 -72.51 3.24
N ASN A 41 -4.04 -73.36 3.23
CA ASN A 41 -3.58 -74.06 4.44
C ASN A 41 -3.00 -73.05 5.43
N GLU A 42 -3.67 -72.90 6.58
CA GLU A 42 -3.18 -72.12 7.73
C GLU A 42 -1.70 -72.41 8.10
N PRO A 43 -1.20 -73.67 8.17
CA PRO A 43 0.22 -73.94 8.47
C PRO A 43 1.20 -73.55 7.34
N ASP A 44 0.73 -73.30 6.12
CA ASP A 44 1.57 -72.77 5.03
C ASP A 44 1.54 -71.24 5.00
N LEU A 45 0.41 -70.62 5.36
CA LEU A 45 0.32 -69.19 5.66
C LEU A 45 1.24 -68.79 6.83
N ILE A 46 1.30 -69.61 7.89
CA ILE A 46 2.21 -69.42 9.04
C ILE A 46 3.70 -69.51 8.64
N LYS A 47 4.04 -70.19 7.52
CA LYS A 47 5.41 -70.19 6.96
C LYS A 47 5.71 -68.95 6.11
N MET A 48 4.67 -68.33 5.53
CA MET A 48 4.80 -67.11 4.71
C MET A 48 4.73 -65.83 5.56
N LEU A 49 4.06 -65.87 6.71
CA LEU A 49 4.08 -64.80 7.71
C LEU A 49 5.47 -64.73 8.35
N GLN A 50 6.13 -63.57 8.22
CA GLN A 50 7.38 -63.33 8.94
C GLN A 50 7.10 -63.34 10.45
N THR A 51 7.81 -64.17 11.19
CA THR A 51 7.68 -64.27 12.65
C THR A 51 7.95 -62.94 13.35
N GLU A 52 7.20 -62.69 14.43
CA GLU A 52 7.36 -61.51 15.28
C GLU A 52 8.70 -61.57 16.02
N TYR A 53 9.73 -60.98 15.41
CA TYR A 53 11.12 -61.01 15.87
C TYR A 53 11.36 -60.30 17.22
N TRP A 54 10.33 -59.65 17.78
CA TRP A 54 10.33 -59.09 19.14
C TRP A 54 9.84 -60.05 20.24
N TRP A 55 9.27 -61.22 19.88
CA TRP A 55 8.93 -62.30 20.84
C TRP A 55 9.96 -63.44 20.88
N VAL A 56 10.80 -63.58 19.85
CA VAL A 56 11.75 -64.69 19.76
C VAL A 56 12.99 -64.40 20.60
N GLY A 57 13.28 -65.26 21.58
CA GLY A 57 14.55 -65.23 22.32
C GLY A 57 15.70 -65.72 21.43
N ASP A 58 16.74 -64.89 21.29
CA ASP A 58 17.99 -65.14 20.56
C ASP A 58 17.87 -65.88 19.21
N PRO A 59 17.14 -65.32 18.21
CA PRO A 59 17.18 -65.81 16.84
C PRO A 59 18.56 -65.52 16.24
N LYS A 60 19.49 -66.48 16.35
CA LYS A 60 20.83 -66.38 15.73
C LYS A 60 20.70 -66.18 14.22
N VAL A 61 20.98 -64.97 13.76
CA VAL A 61 20.93 -64.61 12.35
C VAL A 61 22.00 -65.39 11.59
N SER A 62 21.62 -66.01 10.46
CA SER A 62 22.54 -66.79 9.64
C SER A 62 23.58 -65.89 8.97
N THR A 63 24.80 -65.86 9.52
CA THR A 63 25.94 -65.16 8.93
C THR A 63 26.41 -65.86 7.67
N GLY A 64 26.84 -65.08 6.67
CA GLY A 64 27.46 -65.62 5.46
C GLY A 64 28.84 -66.23 5.71
N PHE A 65 29.46 -66.76 4.65
CA PHE A 65 30.84 -67.27 4.69
C PHE A 65 31.90 -66.16 4.70
N ASP A 66 31.51 -64.91 4.43
CA ASP A 66 32.44 -63.78 4.33
C ASP A 66 32.95 -63.33 5.73
N PRO A 67 34.27 -63.06 5.90
CA PRO A 67 34.85 -62.62 7.16
C PRO A 67 34.24 -61.37 7.81
N CYS A 68 33.62 -60.47 7.04
CA CYS A 68 32.97 -59.25 7.51
C CYS A 68 31.49 -59.48 7.88
N SER A 69 30.84 -60.51 7.35
CA SER A 69 29.43 -60.83 7.66
C SER A 69 29.19 -61.17 9.15
N ASN A 70 30.26 -61.50 9.88
CA ASN A 70 30.28 -61.72 11.33
C ASN A 70 31.31 -60.80 12.03
N PHE A 71 31.44 -59.55 11.58
CA PHE A 71 32.34 -58.56 12.19
C PHE A 71 32.01 -58.28 13.67
N LYS A 72 30.73 -58.35 14.08
CA LYS A 72 30.28 -58.18 15.47
C LYS A 72 31.03 -59.10 16.43
N SER A 73 31.16 -60.40 16.12
CA SER A 73 31.87 -61.36 16.99
C SER A 73 33.37 -61.06 17.13
N LYS A 74 33.98 -60.42 16.12
CA LYS A 74 35.39 -60.02 16.14
C LYS A 74 35.62 -58.71 16.89
N TRP A 75 34.68 -57.76 16.80
CA TRP A 75 34.77 -56.44 17.43
C TRP A 75 34.36 -56.45 18.92
N LEU A 76 33.29 -57.16 19.27
CA LEU A 76 32.69 -57.14 20.62
C LEU A 76 33.68 -57.50 21.75
N PRO A 77 34.62 -58.46 21.60
CA PRO A 77 35.64 -58.74 22.62
C PRO A 77 36.54 -57.54 22.93
N PHE A 78 36.88 -56.71 21.94
CA PHE A 78 37.72 -55.53 22.14
C PHE A 78 36.94 -54.34 22.72
N ALA A 79 35.65 -54.19 22.36
CA ALA A 79 34.78 -53.18 22.92
C ALA A 79 34.56 -53.34 24.44
N SER A 80 34.53 -54.59 24.92
CA SER A 80 34.24 -54.97 26.32
C SER A 80 35.14 -54.32 27.39
N LYS A 81 36.33 -53.82 27.02
CA LYS A 81 37.25 -53.14 27.94
C LYS A 81 36.82 -51.71 28.35
N SER A 82 35.72 -51.17 27.80
CA SER A 82 35.36 -49.75 27.99
C SER A 82 33.95 -49.49 28.55
N ARG A 83 32.97 -50.38 28.34
CA ARG A 83 31.58 -50.23 28.84
C ARG A 83 30.95 -51.58 29.16
N GLN A 84 29.89 -51.56 29.98
CA GLN A 84 29.05 -52.73 30.27
C GLN A 84 28.49 -53.35 28.99
N ILE A 85 28.27 -54.67 29.01
CA ILE A 85 27.75 -55.41 27.85
C ILE A 85 26.26 -55.11 27.69
N GLU A 86 25.93 -54.23 26.74
CA GLU A 86 24.55 -53.97 26.32
C GLU A 86 23.96 -55.22 25.65
N SER A 87 22.91 -55.80 26.26
CA SER A 87 22.10 -56.86 25.67
C SER A 87 21.21 -56.30 24.56
N ARG A 88 21.49 -56.66 23.31
CA ARG A 88 20.78 -56.18 22.12
C ARG A 88 20.36 -57.34 21.22
N VAL A 89 19.14 -57.29 20.70
CA VAL A 89 18.54 -58.30 19.81
C VAL A 89 19.26 -58.29 18.45
N GLU A 90 19.55 -59.46 17.88
CA GLU A 90 20.11 -59.56 16.53
C GLU A 90 19.01 -59.45 15.47
N LEU A 91 19.14 -58.49 14.56
CA LEU A 91 18.25 -58.30 13.42
C LEU A 91 18.95 -58.61 12.10
N THR A 92 18.18 -58.78 11.03
CA THR A 92 18.70 -58.74 9.66
C THR A 92 18.76 -57.31 9.13
N GLU A 93 19.62 -57.04 8.16
CA GLU A 93 19.72 -55.71 7.53
C GLU A 93 18.37 -55.29 6.91
N TYR A 94 17.70 -56.22 6.22
CA TYR A 94 16.36 -56.03 5.66
C TYR A 94 15.30 -55.63 6.71
N GLN A 95 15.35 -56.21 7.92
CA GLN A 95 14.45 -55.80 9.00
C GLN A 95 14.68 -54.33 9.39
N VAL A 96 15.94 -53.92 9.59
CA VAL A 96 16.28 -52.51 9.90
C VAL A 96 15.85 -51.57 8.77
N VAL A 97 16.13 -51.92 7.52
CA VAL A 97 15.72 -51.16 6.32
C VAL A 97 14.20 -50.97 6.28
N ARG A 98 13.41 -52.02 6.55
CA ARG A 98 11.94 -51.93 6.56
C ARG A 98 11.41 -51.04 7.70
N GLU A 99 11.94 -51.19 8.92
CA GLU A 99 11.55 -50.32 10.05
C GLU A 99 11.87 -48.85 9.75
N CYS A 100 12.97 -48.56 9.03
CA CYS A 100 13.33 -47.22 8.58
C CYS A 100 12.34 -46.68 7.52
N LEU A 101 11.95 -47.48 6.52
CA LEU A 101 10.95 -47.08 5.53
C LEU A 101 9.58 -46.82 6.18
N TRP A 102 9.17 -47.66 7.13
CA TRP A 102 7.91 -47.50 7.87
C TRP A 102 7.88 -46.23 8.75
N VAL A 103 8.97 -45.89 9.45
CA VAL A 103 8.99 -44.64 10.24
C VAL A 103 9.02 -43.40 9.36
N LEU A 104 9.67 -43.44 8.19
CA LEU A 104 9.63 -42.35 7.20
C LEU A 104 8.23 -42.14 6.61
N LEU A 105 7.41 -43.19 6.47
CA LEU A 105 5.97 -43.07 6.14
C LEU A 105 5.12 -42.52 7.32
N GLY A 106 5.72 -42.34 8.50
CA GLY A 106 5.07 -41.81 9.71
C GLY A 106 4.41 -42.89 10.58
N ALA A 107 4.96 -44.10 10.66
CA ALA A 107 4.54 -45.08 11.66
C ALA A 107 4.69 -44.52 13.08
N GLN A 108 3.65 -44.67 13.90
CA GLN A 108 3.65 -44.13 15.27
C GLN A 108 4.60 -44.88 16.20
N LYS A 109 4.70 -46.21 16.05
CA LYS A 109 5.56 -47.09 16.84
C LYS A 109 6.10 -48.21 15.96
N SER A 110 7.36 -48.56 16.22
CA SER A 110 8.20 -49.55 15.54
C SER A 110 9.06 -50.24 16.60
N PHE A 111 9.72 -51.36 16.28
CA PHE A 111 10.69 -51.96 17.21
C PHE A 111 11.90 -51.04 17.46
N LEU A 112 12.27 -50.21 16.48
CA LEU A 112 13.40 -49.28 16.56
C LEU A 112 12.97 -47.86 16.93
N PHE A 113 11.77 -47.43 16.54
CA PHE A 113 11.36 -46.03 16.57
C PHE A 113 10.04 -45.79 17.32
N ILE A 114 9.94 -44.66 18.02
CA ILE A 114 8.68 -44.14 18.56
C ILE A 114 8.50 -42.70 18.08
N SER A 115 7.36 -42.43 17.46
CA SER A 115 6.95 -41.11 17.00
C SER A 115 5.95 -40.51 17.98
N TYR A 116 6.16 -39.26 18.34
CA TYR A 116 5.25 -38.42 19.13
C TYR A 116 4.63 -37.39 18.19
N THR A 117 3.33 -37.11 18.39
CA THR A 117 2.56 -36.16 17.59
C THR A 117 1.69 -35.28 18.47
N ASP A 118 1.64 -33.99 18.17
CA ASP A 118 0.85 -32.99 18.89
C ASP A 118 0.28 -31.97 17.89
N ASN A 119 -1.02 -31.67 18.01
CA ASN A 119 -1.73 -30.84 17.04
C ASN A 119 -1.57 -29.33 17.30
N GLU A 120 -1.13 -28.92 18.50
CA GLU A 120 -1.03 -27.52 18.91
C GLU A 120 0.42 -27.02 18.90
N ILE A 121 1.37 -27.88 19.26
CA ILE A 121 2.78 -27.53 19.46
C ILE A 121 3.67 -28.28 18.48
N LEU A 122 4.12 -27.58 17.44
CA LEU A 122 4.90 -28.12 16.33
C LEU A 122 6.16 -28.86 16.81
N THR A 123 6.90 -28.28 17.76
CA THR A 123 8.18 -28.83 18.27
C THR A 123 8.06 -30.14 19.05
N LYS A 124 6.85 -30.57 19.45
CA LYS A 124 6.63 -31.90 20.05
C LYS A 124 6.47 -33.02 19.02
N ASN A 125 6.32 -32.69 17.74
CA ASN A 125 6.23 -33.69 16.67
C ASN A 125 7.65 -34.21 16.37
N ILE A 126 8.03 -35.30 17.02
CA ILE A 126 9.39 -35.86 16.99
C ILE A 126 9.38 -37.39 16.89
N CYS A 127 10.36 -37.94 16.19
CA CYS A 127 10.66 -39.37 16.16
C CYS A 127 11.94 -39.64 16.95
N LEU A 128 11.93 -40.67 17.80
CA LEU A 128 13.07 -41.06 18.63
C LEU A 128 13.48 -42.51 18.38
N TYR A 129 14.78 -42.73 18.13
CA TYR A 129 15.38 -44.06 18.15
C TYR A 129 15.42 -44.60 19.59
N THR A 130 14.72 -45.70 19.84
CA THR A 130 14.25 -46.05 21.19
C THR A 130 15.12 -47.10 21.87
N ARG A 131 15.88 -46.70 22.91
CA ARG A 131 16.64 -47.61 23.80
C ARG A 131 17.68 -48.53 23.12
N LYS A 132 18.11 -48.23 21.89
CA LYS A 132 19.22 -48.91 21.18
C LYS A 132 19.10 -50.46 21.16
N PRO A 133 17.93 -51.01 20.76
CA PRO A 133 17.54 -52.37 21.14
C PRO A 133 18.16 -53.45 20.23
N ALA A 134 18.76 -53.03 19.11
CA ALA A 134 19.16 -53.88 18.00
C ALA A 134 20.67 -53.91 17.77
N ALA A 135 21.14 -55.02 17.21
CA ALA A 135 22.47 -55.24 16.71
C ALA A 135 22.41 -55.96 15.35
N LEU A 136 23.41 -55.70 14.51
CA LEU A 136 23.63 -56.41 13.24
C LEU A 136 24.94 -57.21 13.34
N THR A 137 25.03 -58.32 12.61
CA THR A 137 26.21 -59.22 12.65
C THR A 137 27.47 -58.61 12.05
N HIS A 138 27.33 -57.59 11.20
CA HIS A 138 28.39 -57.01 10.35
C HIS A 138 28.70 -55.54 10.66
N LEU A 139 28.00 -54.90 11.61
CA LEU A 139 28.17 -53.48 11.99
C LEU A 139 28.44 -53.32 13.48
N THR A 140 29.08 -52.20 13.86
CA THR A 140 29.24 -51.83 15.27
C THR A 140 27.97 -51.20 15.82
N TYR A 141 27.79 -51.26 17.15
CA TYR A 141 26.64 -50.66 17.81
C TYR A 141 26.56 -49.15 17.56
N GLY A 142 27.70 -48.44 17.60
CA GLY A 142 27.75 -46.99 17.35
C GLY A 142 27.39 -46.60 15.91
N ALA A 143 27.76 -47.41 14.91
CA ALA A 143 27.41 -47.14 13.51
C ALA A 143 25.91 -47.31 13.26
N LEU A 144 25.30 -48.37 13.80
CA LEU A 144 23.85 -48.59 13.73
C LEU A 144 23.07 -47.52 14.49
N ASP A 145 23.51 -47.18 15.71
CA ASP A 145 22.88 -46.13 16.53
C ASP A 145 22.90 -44.77 15.81
N ALA A 146 24.02 -44.40 15.16
CA ALA A 146 24.13 -43.16 14.40
C ALA A 146 23.21 -43.14 13.17
N PHE A 147 23.23 -44.20 12.36
CA PHE A 147 22.35 -44.33 11.19
C PHE A 147 20.87 -44.24 11.56
N CYS A 148 20.43 -44.94 12.61
CA CYS A 148 19.05 -44.85 13.07
C CYS A 148 18.70 -43.47 13.64
N THR A 149 19.68 -42.71 14.15
CA THR A 149 19.44 -41.33 14.60
C THR A 149 19.20 -40.39 13.41
N GLU A 150 19.97 -40.48 12.33
CA GLU A 150 19.77 -39.72 11.08
C GLU A 150 18.37 -40.00 10.46
N ILE A 151 17.93 -41.26 10.45
CA ILE A 151 16.59 -41.63 10.00
C ILE A 151 15.49 -41.06 10.92
N ALA A 152 15.71 -41.02 12.24
CA ALA A 152 14.77 -40.44 13.20
C ALA A 152 14.67 -38.90 13.08
N GLU A 153 15.77 -38.21 12.78
CA GLU A 153 15.79 -36.79 12.44
C GLU A 153 14.99 -36.53 11.15
N SER A 154 15.22 -37.33 10.10
CA SER A 154 14.45 -37.21 8.86
C SER A 154 12.95 -37.50 9.04
N ALA A 155 12.59 -38.48 9.88
CA ALA A 155 11.19 -38.75 10.20
C ALA A 155 10.57 -37.62 11.04
N THR A 156 11.34 -36.99 11.93
CA THR A 156 10.94 -35.80 12.70
C THR A 156 10.54 -34.66 11.76
N SER A 157 11.35 -34.35 10.74
CA SER A 157 11.00 -33.32 9.75
C SER A 157 9.71 -33.64 8.97
N ILE A 158 9.47 -34.92 8.63
CA ILE A 158 8.20 -35.34 7.99
C ILE A 158 7.00 -35.15 8.94
N LEU A 159 7.14 -35.53 10.22
CA LEU A 159 6.07 -35.39 11.22
C LEU A 159 5.72 -33.92 11.46
N GLN A 160 6.72 -33.03 11.54
CA GLN A 160 6.54 -31.59 11.69
C GLN A 160 5.80 -30.96 10.51
N ILE A 161 6.22 -31.24 9.27
CA ILE A 161 5.52 -30.77 8.07
C ILE A 161 4.08 -31.30 8.02
N ARG A 162 3.85 -32.58 8.37
CA ARG A 162 2.49 -33.17 8.41
C ARG A 162 1.61 -32.55 9.49
N ALA A 163 2.14 -32.24 10.67
CA ALA A 163 1.41 -31.55 11.72
C ALA A 163 0.96 -30.15 11.25
N PHE A 164 1.84 -29.41 10.56
CA PHE A 164 1.53 -28.11 9.96
C PHE A 164 0.44 -28.22 8.87
N ILE A 165 0.57 -29.17 7.93
CA ILE A 165 -0.43 -29.40 6.87
C ILE A 165 -1.80 -29.74 7.50
N ASN A 166 -1.82 -30.66 8.48
CA ASN A 166 -3.05 -31.05 9.16
C ASN A 166 -3.70 -29.87 9.89
N PHE A 167 -2.92 -29.08 10.64
CA PHE A 167 -3.43 -27.88 11.31
C PHE A 167 -4.03 -26.88 10.31
N VAL A 168 -3.32 -26.60 9.20
CA VAL A 168 -3.72 -25.58 8.23
C VAL A 168 -4.90 -26.00 7.33
N LEU A 169 -5.01 -27.28 6.98
CA LEU A 169 -6.06 -27.77 6.06
C LEU A 169 -7.30 -28.36 6.75
N LEU A 170 -7.25 -28.59 8.06
CA LEU A 170 -8.37 -29.15 8.84
C LEU A 170 -8.98 -28.16 9.85
N SER A 171 -8.42 -26.96 10.01
CA SER A 171 -8.96 -25.93 10.91
C SER A 171 -10.30 -25.37 10.40
N GLU A 172 -11.26 -25.21 11.30
CA GLU A 172 -12.51 -24.46 11.03
C GLU A 172 -12.31 -22.94 11.15
N ASN A 173 -11.17 -22.50 11.71
CA ASN A 173 -10.79 -21.09 11.84
C ASN A 173 -10.32 -20.50 10.50
N SER A 174 -10.51 -19.19 10.32
CA SER A 174 -10.09 -18.45 9.13
C SER A 174 -8.56 -18.23 9.09
N ILE A 175 -7.80 -19.24 8.69
CA ILE A 175 -6.35 -19.15 8.50
C ILE A 175 -6.00 -18.23 7.30
N PRO A 176 -4.96 -17.38 7.40
CA PRO A 176 -4.55 -16.53 6.29
C PRO A 176 -4.14 -17.32 5.03
N SER A 177 -4.66 -16.92 3.87
CA SER A 177 -4.43 -17.56 2.57
C SER A 177 -2.96 -17.90 2.22
N PRO A 178 -1.93 -17.09 2.60
CA PRO A 178 -0.52 -17.47 2.40
C PRO A 178 -0.13 -18.79 3.07
N PHE A 179 -0.60 -19.07 4.28
CA PHE A 179 -0.31 -20.34 4.96
C PHE A 179 -1.02 -21.51 4.30
N ILE A 180 -2.25 -21.31 3.80
CA ILE A 180 -2.98 -22.32 3.00
C ILE A 180 -2.20 -22.67 1.73
N ARG A 181 -1.58 -21.68 1.06
CA ARG A 181 -0.69 -21.94 -0.09
C ARG A 181 0.57 -22.68 0.31
N LEU A 182 1.24 -22.29 1.41
CA LEU A 182 2.41 -23.01 1.91
C LEU A 182 2.08 -24.49 2.22
N ALA A 183 0.94 -24.76 2.86
CA ALA A 183 0.48 -26.12 3.14
C ALA A 183 0.21 -26.94 1.86
N GLN A 184 -0.40 -26.35 0.83
CA GLN A 184 -0.61 -26.99 -0.48
C GLN A 184 0.70 -27.32 -1.23
N VAL A 185 1.76 -26.54 -1.02
CA VAL A 185 3.10 -26.86 -1.55
C VAL A 185 3.76 -27.97 -0.72
N CYS A 186 3.66 -27.90 0.61
CA CYS A 186 4.20 -28.90 1.52
C CYS A 186 3.53 -30.28 1.37
N GLU A 187 2.22 -30.32 1.10
CA GLU A 187 1.48 -31.55 0.78
C GLU A 187 2.07 -32.25 -0.47
N ARG A 188 2.38 -31.49 -1.52
CA ARG A 188 3.04 -32.03 -2.72
C ARG A 188 4.45 -32.52 -2.45
N LEU A 189 5.24 -31.76 -1.68
CA LEU A 189 6.60 -32.16 -1.27
C LEU A 189 6.59 -33.51 -0.53
N VAL A 190 5.69 -33.67 0.44
CA VAL A 190 5.54 -34.92 1.21
C VAL A 190 5.01 -36.06 0.31
N GLY A 191 4.10 -35.77 -0.62
CA GLY A 191 3.61 -36.73 -1.61
C GLY A 191 4.71 -37.23 -2.57
N ASP A 192 5.57 -36.35 -3.07
CA ASP A 192 6.73 -36.71 -3.88
C ASP A 192 7.73 -37.56 -3.08
N ALA A 193 8.01 -37.19 -1.83
CA ALA A 193 8.89 -37.96 -0.95
C ALA A 193 8.33 -39.36 -0.65
N PHE A 194 7.02 -39.50 -0.43
CA PHE A 194 6.36 -40.79 -0.24
C PHE A 194 6.34 -41.65 -1.51
N ARG A 195 6.32 -41.06 -2.72
CA ARG A 195 6.53 -41.82 -3.96
C ARG A 195 7.93 -42.46 -3.97
N VAL A 196 8.97 -41.71 -3.62
CA VAL A 196 10.35 -42.24 -3.56
C VAL A 196 10.52 -43.29 -2.45
N ILE A 197 9.86 -43.14 -1.30
CA ILE A 197 9.83 -44.21 -0.28
C ILE A 197 9.10 -45.46 -0.79
N SER A 198 8.06 -45.31 -1.61
CA SER A 198 7.35 -46.44 -2.23
C SER A 198 8.20 -47.15 -3.30
N GLU A 199 9.04 -46.41 -4.03
CA GLU A 199 10.04 -46.97 -4.96
C GLU A 199 11.13 -47.73 -4.19
N LEU A 200 11.64 -47.18 -3.08
CA LEU A 200 12.58 -47.85 -2.18
C LEU A 200 11.99 -49.13 -1.54
N GLU A 201 10.71 -49.13 -1.19
CA GLU A 201 10.04 -50.32 -0.65
C GLU A 201 9.88 -51.42 -1.72
N GLN A 202 9.72 -51.05 -3.00
CA GLN A 202 9.72 -51.99 -4.12
C GLN A 202 11.13 -52.56 -4.40
N ASP A 203 12.17 -51.71 -4.40
CA ASP A 203 13.57 -52.14 -4.47
C ASP A 203 13.89 -53.16 -3.37
N ALA A 204 13.51 -52.88 -2.12
CA ALA A 204 13.74 -53.74 -0.96
C ALA A 204 13.01 -55.10 -1.04
N LYS A 205 11.85 -55.16 -1.70
CA LYS A 205 11.09 -56.39 -1.95
C LYS A 205 11.56 -57.15 -3.21
N SER A 206 12.40 -56.54 -4.04
CA SER A 206 12.77 -57.11 -5.34
C SER A 206 13.78 -58.26 -5.19
N VAL A 207 13.50 -59.38 -5.86
CA VAL A 207 14.36 -60.59 -5.82
C VAL A 207 15.53 -60.49 -6.82
N CYS A 208 15.47 -59.54 -7.77
CA CYS A 208 16.31 -59.54 -8.97
C CYS A 208 17.17 -58.25 -9.15
N SER A 209 17.14 -57.31 -8.21
CA SER A 209 18.00 -56.12 -8.23
C SER A 209 19.03 -56.15 -7.09
N THR A 210 19.95 -55.18 -7.09
CA THR A 210 20.88 -54.99 -5.97
C THR A 210 20.09 -54.67 -4.69
N GLN A 211 20.09 -55.60 -3.73
CA GLN A 211 19.35 -55.49 -2.47
C GLN A 211 19.55 -54.13 -1.80
N LEU A 212 18.46 -53.54 -1.29
CA LEU A 212 18.51 -52.25 -0.62
C LEU A 212 19.21 -52.37 0.74
N THR A 213 20.53 -52.15 0.75
CA THR A 213 21.35 -52.02 1.96
C THR A 213 21.11 -50.69 2.67
N LEU A 214 21.54 -50.58 3.93
CA LEU A 214 21.46 -49.34 4.71
C LEU A 214 22.20 -48.18 4.04
N ILE A 215 23.33 -48.47 3.38
CA ILE A 215 24.12 -47.49 2.62
C ILE A 215 23.36 -47.07 1.34
N SER A 216 22.74 -48.02 0.64
CA SER A 216 21.92 -47.74 -0.55
C SER A 216 20.69 -46.89 -0.20
N LEU A 217 20.04 -47.19 0.94
CA LEU A 217 18.96 -46.38 1.51
C LEU A 217 19.42 -44.97 1.86
N SER A 218 20.52 -44.82 2.61
CA SER A 218 21.10 -43.50 2.95
C SER A 218 21.36 -42.65 1.70
N ILE A 219 22.10 -43.18 0.73
CA ILE A 219 22.49 -42.43 -0.48
C ILE A 219 21.27 -42.01 -1.32
N LYS A 220 20.28 -42.91 -1.50
CA LYS A 220 19.04 -42.58 -2.23
C LYS A 220 18.16 -41.59 -1.47
N TRP A 221 18.16 -41.62 -0.14
CA TRP A 221 17.32 -40.78 0.71
C TRP A 221 17.91 -39.40 1.05
N GLN A 222 19.24 -39.26 1.08
CA GLN A 222 19.93 -38.06 1.59
C GLN A 222 19.47 -36.75 0.92
N VAL A 223 19.19 -36.77 -0.38
CA VAL A 223 18.68 -35.59 -1.11
C VAL A 223 17.29 -35.18 -0.62
N TRP A 224 16.42 -36.15 -0.35
CA TRP A 224 15.07 -35.91 0.18
C TRP A 224 15.10 -35.49 1.65
N PHE A 225 15.97 -36.08 2.48
CA PHE A 225 16.19 -35.62 3.85
C PHE A 225 16.55 -34.13 3.88
N ARG A 226 17.50 -33.67 3.04
CA ARG A 226 17.88 -32.25 2.96
C ARG A 226 16.70 -31.34 2.55
N ARG A 227 15.92 -31.72 1.53
CA ARG A 227 14.73 -30.96 1.08
C ARG A 227 13.67 -30.84 2.18
N ILE A 228 13.36 -31.95 2.86
CA ILE A 228 12.33 -32.02 3.89
C ILE A 228 12.79 -31.28 5.15
N SER A 229 14.05 -31.48 5.57
CA SER A 229 14.64 -30.77 6.72
C SER A 229 14.61 -29.26 6.53
N PHE A 230 15.07 -28.76 5.38
CA PHE A 230 15.03 -27.33 5.03
C PHE A 230 13.63 -26.71 5.15
N ILE A 231 12.61 -27.38 4.60
CA ILE A 231 11.22 -26.90 4.66
C ILE A 231 10.64 -27.02 6.08
N SER A 232 11.03 -28.02 6.87
CA SER A 232 10.64 -28.13 8.28
C SER A 232 11.22 -27.00 9.13
N VAL A 233 12.49 -26.64 8.91
CA VAL A 233 13.15 -25.50 9.58
C VAL A 233 12.48 -24.17 9.19
N LEU A 234 12.14 -23.98 7.90
CA LEU A 234 11.38 -22.81 7.45
C LEU A 234 10.02 -22.69 8.17
N ILE A 235 9.26 -23.79 8.29
CA ILE A 235 7.98 -23.78 9.01
C ILE A 235 8.20 -23.48 10.51
N LEU A 236 9.21 -24.06 11.15
CA LEU A 236 9.56 -23.78 12.55
C LEU A 236 9.93 -22.31 12.80
N GLN A 237 10.72 -21.70 11.90
CA GLN A 237 11.11 -20.29 11.97
C GLN A 237 9.89 -19.34 11.84
N VAL A 238 8.92 -19.68 11.00
CA VAL A 238 7.75 -18.83 10.77
C VAL A 238 6.64 -19.06 11.81
N CYS A 239 6.35 -20.30 12.15
CA CYS A 239 5.15 -20.68 12.89
C CYS A 239 5.32 -20.69 14.40
N SER A 240 6.51 -20.40 14.95
CA SER A 240 6.80 -20.53 16.39
C SER A 240 6.64 -22.00 16.88
N PRO A 241 7.04 -22.37 18.10
CA PRO A 241 6.61 -23.63 18.71
C PRO A 241 5.08 -23.84 18.78
N GLN A 242 4.24 -22.80 18.70
CA GLN A 242 2.77 -22.89 18.83
C GLN A 242 2.04 -22.57 17.52
N MET A 243 1.30 -23.53 16.96
CA MET A 243 0.58 -23.39 15.69
C MET A 243 -0.42 -22.22 15.67
N ASN A 244 -1.02 -21.88 16.82
CA ASN A 244 -2.02 -20.81 16.91
C ASN A 244 -1.48 -19.41 16.54
N THR A 245 -0.15 -19.19 16.49
CA THR A 245 0.39 -17.89 16.03
C THR A 245 0.11 -17.62 14.56
N ILE A 246 -0.12 -18.67 13.74
CA ILE A 246 -0.49 -18.59 12.31
C ILE A 246 -1.77 -17.77 12.09
N LEU A 247 -2.64 -17.66 13.11
CA LEU A 247 -3.87 -16.86 13.08
C LEU A 247 -3.60 -15.34 13.18
N SER A 248 -2.37 -14.92 13.49
CA SER A 248 -1.98 -13.50 13.53
C SER A 248 -1.56 -12.96 12.16
N GLY A 249 -1.95 -11.72 11.85
CA GLY A 249 -1.50 -11.06 10.62
C GLY A 249 0.02 -10.86 10.55
N GLU A 250 0.68 -10.73 11.70
CA GLU A 250 2.14 -10.51 11.79
C GLU A 250 2.95 -11.71 11.30
N THR A 251 2.53 -12.95 11.60
CA THR A 251 3.21 -14.15 11.06
C THR A 251 3.08 -14.26 9.53
N SER A 252 2.00 -13.75 8.94
CA SER A 252 1.86 -13.71 7.46
C SER A 252 2.86 -12.73 6.82
N ILE A 253 3.19 -11.64 7.50
CA ILE A 253 4.20 -10.67 7.04
C ILE A 253 5.61 -11.26 7.18
N LEU A 254 5.89 -11.93 8.31
CA LEU A 254 7.17 -12.62 8.57
C LEU A 254 7.41 -13.76 7.57
N LEU A 255 6.38 -14.55 7.26
CA LEU A 255 6.39 -15.59 6.22
C LEU A 255 6.83 -15.03 4.87
N LEU A 256 6.18 -13.95 4.40
CA LEU A 256 6.49 -13.32 3.12
C LEU A 256 7.92 -12.77 3.09
N ASN A 257 8.36 -12.11 4.17
CA ASN A 257 9.70 -11.53 4.25
C ASN A 257 10.80 -12.60 4.16
N ARG A 258 10.68 -13.70 4.92
CA ARG A 258 11.66 -14.80 4.87
C ARG A 258 11.63 -15.56 3.54
N ILE A 259 10.47 -15.77 2.91
CA ILE A 259 10.43 -16.38 1.57
C ILE A 259 11.04 -15.46 0.50
N GLU A 260 10.77 -14.14 0.54
CA GLU A 260 11.34 -13.18 -0.41
C GLU A 260 12.87 -13.11 -0.32
N GLU A 261 13.41 -13.27 0.88
CA GLU A 261 14.84 -13.39 1.16
C GLU A 261 15.41 -14.72 0.62
N LEU A 262 14.82 -15.86 0.99
CA LEU A 262 15.25 -17.18 0.53
C LEU A 262 15.18 -17.32 -1.00
N SER A 263 14.16 -16.74 -1.66
CA SER A 263 14.05 -16.72 -3.12
C SER A 263 15.21 -15.97 -3.82
N ARG A 264 15.96 -15.11 -3.11
CA ARG A 264 17.17 -14.45 -3.63
C ARG A 264 18.46 -15.22 -3.32
N THR A 265 18.54 -15.86 -2.16
CA THR A 265 19.77 -16.48 -1.65
C THR A 265 19.91 -17.96 -2.07
N ILE A 266 18.81 -18.72 -2.12
CA ILE A 266 18.84 -20.18 -2.28
C ILE A 266 19.57 -20.63 -3.55
N SER A 267 19.39 -19.91 -4.67
CA SER A 267 20.06 -20.21 -5.94
C SER A 267 21.58 -20.00 -5.92
N LYS A 268 22.10 -19.24 -4.95
CA LYS A 268 23.55 -19.07 -4.72
C LYS A 268 24.10 -20.11 -3.74
N CYS A 269 23.33 -20.45 -2.70
CA CYS A 269 23.78 -21.31 -1.60
C CYS A 269 23.55 -22.81 -1.84
N PHE A 270 22.50 -23.20 -2.58
CA PHE A 270 22.10 -24.60 -2.72
C PHE A 270 21.59 -24.92 -4.14
N PRO A 271 22.42 -25.51 -5.02
CA PRO A 271 22.10 -25.74 -6.44
C PRO A 271 21.24 -27.01 -6.67
N ASP A 272 20.16 -27.18 -5.90
CA ASP A 272 19.13 -28.20 -6.15
C ASP A 272 17.96 -27.59 -6.92
N PRO A 273 17.77 -27.90 -8.21
CA PRO A 273 16.73 -27.26 -9.01
C PRO A 273 15.32 -27.52 -8.48
N TYR A 274 15.07 -28.68 -7.85
CA TYR A 274 13.74 -28.96 -7.28
C TYR A 274 13.41 -28.01 -6.13
N LEU A 275 14.38 -27.73 -5.24
CA LEU A 275 14.14 -26.84 -4.10
C LEU A 275 14.10 -25.37 -4.51
N ILE A 276 14.88 -24.97 -5.54
CA ILE A 276 14.83 -23.63 -6.14
C ILE A 276 13.46 -23.39 -6.80
N ASP A 277 12.98 -24.32 -7.63
CA ASP A 277 11.66 -24.24 -8.28
C ASP A 277 10.53 -24.23 -7.23
N LEU A 278 10.63 -25.08 -6.19
CA LEU A 278 9.66 -25.14 -5.08
C LEU A 278 9.57 -23.81 -4.33
N ILE A 279 10.69 -23.23 -3.91
CA ILE A 279 10.71 -21.94 -3.19
C ILE A 279 10.26 -20.79 -4.09
N GLY A 280 10.56 -20.84 -5.40
CA GLY A 280 9.99 -19.91 -6.38
C GLY A 280 8.46 -20.00 -6.49
N GLU A 281 7.90 -21.22 -6.50
CA GLU A 281 6.45 -21.43 -6.52
C GLU A 281 5.78 -21.01 -5.20
N VAL A 282 6.39 -21.30 -4.05
CA VAL A 282 5.96 -20.78 -2.74
C VAL A 282 5.91 -19.25 -2.80
N PHE A 283 7.02 -18.60 -3.18
CA PHE A 283 7.11 -17.13 -3.18
C PHE A 283 6.03 -16.46 -4.05
N ILE A 284 5.81 -16.97 -5.26
CA ILE A 284 4.75 -16.46 -6.15
C ILE A 284 3.38 -16.69 -5.52
N SER A 285 3.07 -17.93 -5.10
CA SER A 285 1.72 -18.30 -4.65
C SER A 285 1.33 -17.69 -3.29
N THR A 286 2.26 -17.56 -2.34
CA THR A 286 2.00 -16.88 -1.06
C THR A 286 1.81 -15.39 -1.26
N THR A 287 2.62 -14.77 -2.14
CA THR A 287 2.50 -13.35 -2.48
C THR A 287 1.19 -13.06 -3.21
N GLU A 288 0.86 -13.86 -4.24
CA GLU A 288 -0.42 -13.76 -4.95
C GLU A 288 -1.60 -13.93 -3.99
N ALA A 289 -1.58 -14.92 -3.09
CA ALA A 289 -2.65 -15.11 -2.11
C ALA A 289 -2.79 -13.94 -1.12
N TYR A 290 -1.68 -13.33 -0.68
CA TYR A 290 -1.71 -12.15 0.19
C TYR A 290 -2.25 -10.91 -0.54
N LEU A 291 -1.78 -10.65 -1.75
CA LEU A 291 -2.23 -9.52 -2.56
C LEU A 291 -3.69 -9.69 -2.98
N CYS A 292 -4.10 -10.87 -3.42
CA CYS A 292 -5.49 -11.17 -3.73
C CYS A 292 -6.39 -10.92 -2.52
N ASN A 293 -6.05 -11.37 -1.31
CA ASN A 293 -6.83 -11.06 -0.10
C ASN A 293 -6.98 -9.53 0.16
N ILE A 294 -5.99 -8.71 -0.23
CA ILE A 294 -6.04 -7.25 -0.07
C ILE A 294 -6.89 -6.58 -1.16
N MET A 295 -6.94 -7.13 -2.37
CA MET A 295 -7.70 -6.57 -3.49
C MET A 295 -9.12 -7.17 -3.65
N SER A 296 -9.36 -8.38 -3.11
CA SER A 296 -10.62 -9.13 -3.24
C SER A 296 -11.63 -8.69 -2.19
N GLY A 297 -12.29 -7.56 -2.47
CA GLY A 297 -13.31 -6.96 -1.63
C GLY A 297 -12.95 -5.52 -1.27
N CYS A 298 -13.96 -4.66 -1.17
CA CYS A 298 -13.78 -3.22 -0.94
C CYS A 298 -13.32 -2.86 0.48
N SER A 299 -12.70 -3.79 1.22
CA SER A 299 -12.28 -3.64 2.62
C SER A 299 -10.79 -3.35 2.76
N LEU A 300 -10.28 -2.29 2.11
CA LEU A 300 -8.96 -1.73 2.47
C LEU A 300 -8.90 -1.35 3.97
N ASN A 301 -10.06 -1.14 4.60
CA ASN A 301 -10.30 -1.05 6.04
C ASN A 301 -9.76 -2.23 6.88
N SER A 302 -9.53 -3.42 6.30
CA SER A 302 -9.02 -4.61 7.01
C SER A 302 -7.55 -4.91 6.74
N ILE A 303 -6.80 -3.97 6.17
CA ILE A 303 -5.35 -4.11 5.92
C ILE A 303 -4.57 -3.97 7.23
N PRO A 304 -3.74 -4.95 7.65
CA PRO A 304 -3.08 -4.94 8.96
C PRO A 304 -2.08 -3.79 9.15
N PHE A 305 -1.53 -3.24 8.06
CA PHE A 305 -0.58 -2.12 8.11
C PHE A 305 -1.19 -0.73 8.01
N LEU A 306 -2.53 -0.61 7.90
CA LEU A 306 -3.22 0.68 7.87
C LEU A 306 -3.99 0.90 9.19
N ARG A 307 -3.58 1.91 9.97
CA ARG A 307 -4.34 2.38 11.13
C ARG A 307 -5.25 3.53 10.69
N TYR A 308 -6.54 3.24 10.67
CA TYR A 308 -7.61 4.24 10.67
C TYR A 308 -7.69 4.86 12.08
N ASN A 309 -7.97 6.16 12.15
CA ASN A 309 -8.06 6.90 13.41
C ASN A 309 -9.50 7.33 13.67
N ASP A 310 -10.26 6.54 14.43
CA ASP A 310 -11.69 6.73 14.67
C ASP A 310 -12.05 8.06 15.36
N SER A 311 -11.05 8.76 15.94
CA SER A 311 -11.24 10.11 16.50
C SER A 311 -11.40 11.21 15.44
N ILE A 312 -11.05 10.95 14.18
CA ILE A 312 -11.12 11.91 13.06
C ILE A 312 -12.16 11.40 12.06
N PRO A 313 -13.39 11.96 12.04
CA PRO A 313 -14.41 11.54 11.10
C PRO A 313 -14.01 11.93 9.67
N VAL A 314 -14.50 11.17 8.68
CA VAL A 314 -14.19 11.37 7.24
C VAL A 314 -14.65 12.74 6.69
N ASN A 315 -15.47 13.47 7.48
CA ASN A 315 -15.95 14.81 7.15
C ASN A 315 -15.00 15.95 7.61
N ASP A 316 -13.98 15.62 8.40
CA ASP A 316 -13.02 16.57 8.96
C ASP A 316 -11.90 16.94 7.94
N PRO A 317 -11.52 18.22 7.78
CA PRO A 317 -10.42 18.64 6.90
C PRO A 317 -9.09 17.93 7.19
N SER A 318 -8.83 17.54 8.44
CA SER A 318 -7.62 16.82 8.82
C SER A 318 -7.59 15.35 8.38
N PHE A 319 -8.73 14.75 7.99
CA PHE A 319 -8.82 13.34 7.62
C PHE A 319 -7.80 12.94 6.54
N TRP A 320 -7.60 13.76 5.52
CA TRP A 320 -6.61 13.45 4.47
C TRP A 320 -5.16 13.48 5.01
N LYS A 321 -4.84 14.39 5.94
CA LYS A 321 -3.52 14.47 6.58
C LYS A 321 -3.29 13.30 7.56
N SER A 322 -4.25 13.00 8.45
CA SER A 322 -4.03 12.16 9.65
C SER A 322 -5.08 11.07 9.93
N GLY A 323 -6.16 10.96 9.15
CA GLY A 323 -7.24 9.97 9.37
C GLY A 323 -6.86 8.52 9.04
N VAL A 324 -5.89 8.31 8.15
CA VAL A 324 -5.30 6.99 7.84
C VAL A 324 -3.77 7.09 7.88
N THR A 325 -3.14 6.20 8.67
CA THR A 325 -1.70 6.19 8.95
C THR A 325 -1.08 4.82 8.69
N LEU A 326 0.20 4.79 8.32
CA LEU A 326 0.93 3.57 7.96
C LEU A 326 1.74 3.03 9.15
N ILE A 327 1.46 1.79 9.56
CA ILE A 327 2.28 1.06 10.54
C ILE A 327 3.45 0.40 9.77
N LYS A 328 4.60 1.08 9.74
CA LYS A 328 5.78 0.67 8.96
C LYS A 328 6.29 -0.74 9.30
N SER A 329 6.22 -1.17 10.56
CA SER A 329 6.70 -2.48 11.02
C SER A 329 5.89 -3.67 10.49
N SER A 330 4.66 -3.44 10.04
CA SER A 330 3.76 -4.46 9.49
C SER A 330 3.68 -4.47 7.96
N VAL A 331 4.56 -3.77 7.26
CA VAL A 331 4.62 -3.76 5.80
C VAL A 331 5.55 -4.88 5.33
N PRO A 332 5.08 -5.85 4.51
CA PRO A 332 5.97 -6.82 3.86
C PRO A 332 6.99 -6.12 2.96
N ASN A 333 8.24 -6.59 2.98
CA ASN A 333 9.34 -6.06 2.17
C ASN A 333 8.98 -5.98 0.68
N VAL A 334 8.28 -7.01 0.17
CA VAL A 334 7.68 -7.08 -1.16
C VAL A 334 6.92 -5.80 -1.54
N LEU A 335 6.13 -5.23 -0.62
CA LEU A 335 5.23 -4.09 -0.85
C LEU A 335 5.90 -2.72 -0.65
N SER A 336 7.08 -2.67 -0.02
CA SER A 336 7.81 -1.42 0.28
C SER A 336 7.88 -0.43 -0.91
N PRO A 337 8.15 -0.84 -2.17
CA PRO A 337 8.25 0.09 -3.30
C PRO A 337 6.93 0.73 -3.76
N VAL A 338 5.77 0.25 -3.30
CA VAL A 338 4.43 0.67 -3.76
C VAL A 338 3.55 1.15 -2.60
N ILE A 339 4.05 1.07 -1.36
CA ILE A 339 3.24 1.28 -0.14
C ILE A 339 2.59 2.68 -0.04
N GLN A 340 3.21 3.71 -0.62
CA GLN A 340 2.64 5.06 -0.68
C GLN A 340 1.45 5.13 -1.65
N ASP A 341 1.57 4.53 -2.84
CA ASP A 341 0.47 4.45 -3.80
C ASP A 341 -0.73 3.74 -3.17
N VAL A 342 -0.50 2.63 -2.46
CA VAL A 342 -1.54 1.88 -1.72
C VAL A 342 -2.18 2.73 -0.63
N LEU A 343 -1.39 3.52 0.13
CA LEU A 343 -1.90 4.42 1.16
C LEU A 343 -2.81 5.52 0.55
N PHE A 344 -2.42 6.10 -0.59
CA PHE A 344 -3.24 7.08 -1.29
C PHE A 344 -4.53 6.46 -1.87
N GLY A 345 -4.44 5.26 -2.45
CA GLY A 345 -5.62 4.50 -2.89
C GLY A 345 -6.57 4.17 -1.73
N ALA A 346 -6.06 3.80 -0.56
CA ALA A 346 -6.85 3.50 0.62
C ALA A 346 -7.55 4.74 1.22
N LYS A 347 -6.85 5.88 1.31
CA LYS A 347 -7.48 7.17 1.68
C LYS A 347 -8.56 7.57 0.68
N SER A 348 -8.27 7.44 -0.62
CA SER A 348 -9.21 7.79 -1.70
C SER A 348 -10.45 6.90 -1.70
N LEU A 349 -10.32 5.57 -1.52
CA LEU A 349 -11.48 4.68 -1.40
C LEU A 349 -12.33 5.01 -0.15
N SER A 350 -11.71 5.39 0.97
CA SER A 350 -12.43 5.79 2.18
C SER A 350 -13.27 7.07 1.96
N LEU A 351 -12.75 8.03 1.19
CA LEU A 351 -13.49 9.21 0.75
C LEU A 351 -14.60 8.85 -0.23
N LEU A 352 -14.32 8.06 -1.28
CA LEU A 352 -15.30 7.63 -2.29
C LEU A 352 -16.50 6.90 -1.68
N LYS A 353 -16.28 6.01 -0.71
CA LYS A 353 -17.35 5.36 0.07
C LYS A 353 -18.23 6.37 0.82
N SER A 354 -17.60 7.41 1.39
CA SER A 354 -18.30 8.45 2.13
C SER A 354 -19.08 9.38 1.19
N PHE A 355 -18.54 9.68 0.01
CA PHE A 355 -19.26 10.40 -1.04
C PHE A 355 -20.48 9.59 -1.51
N SER A 356 -20.30 8.30 -1.81
CA SER A 356 -21.36 7.39 -2.25
C SER A 356 -22.50 7.28 -1.21
N SER A 357 -22.17 7.18 0.08
CA SER A 357 -23.18 7.06 1.15
C SER A 357 -23.91 8.37 1.45
N LEU A 358 -23.22 9.52 1.45
CA LEU A 358 -23.82 10.82 1.76
C LEU A 358 -24.58 11.44 0.58
N PHE A 359 -24.09 11.29 -0.65
CA PHE A 359 -24.78 11.74 -1.87
C PHE A 359 -25.68 10.66 -2.50
N ARG A 360 -25.77 9.47 -1.87
CA ARG A 360 -26.58 8.31 -2.29
C ARG A 360 -26.36 7.88 -3.75
N ASN A 361 -25.13 7.99 -4.22
CA ASN A 361 -24.75 7.67 -5.60
C ASN A 361 -23.99 6.32 -5.63
N PRO A 362 -24.65 5.20 -5.97
CA PRO A 362 -24.01 3.89 -6.00
C PRO A 362 -23.05 3.74 -7.18
N LYS A 363 -23.20 4.52 -8.27
CA LYS A 363 -22.34 4.43 -9.46
C LYS A 363 -20.89 4.82 -9.16
N LEU A 364 -20.66 5.71 -8.18
CA LEU A 364 -19.31 6.05 -7.71
C LEU A 364 -18.58 4.85 -7.07
N LEU A 365 -19.32 3.87 -6.55
CA LEU A 365 -18.75 2.64 -6.00
C LEU A 365 -18.74 1.52 -7.04
N SER A 366 -19.82 1.35 -7.83
CA SER A 366 -19.88 0.30 -8.86
C SER A 366 -18.84 0.51 -9.96
N ALA A 367 -18.58 1.75 -10.39
CA ALA A 367 -17.53 2.05 -11.37
C ALA A 367 -16.12 1.70 -10.85
N VAL A 368 -15.90 1.72 -9.53
CA VAL A 368 -14.69 1.17 -8.93
C VAL A 368 -14.76 -0.35 -8.94
N GLU A 369 -15.83 -0.96 -8.40
CA GLU A 369 -16.00 -2.41 -8.24
C GLU A 369 -15.95 -3.20 -9.57
N ASP A 370 -16.61 -2.71 -10.62
CA ASP A 370 -16.55 -3.29 -11.98
C ASP A 370 -15.12 -3.27 -12.56
N HIS A 371 -14.27 -2.34 -12.10
CA HIS A 371 -12.85 -2.25 -12.44
C HIS A 371 -11.91 -2.94 -11.44
N LEU A 372 -12.36 -3.28 -10.22
CA LEU A 372 -11.65 -4.19 -9.31
C LEU A 372 -11.80 -5.65 -9.77
N ASN A 373 -12.96 -6.01 -10.33
CA ASN A 373 -13.35 -7.38 -10.64
C ASN A 373 -12.80 -7.92 -11.98
N SER A 374 -12.08 -7.12 -12.78
CA SER A 374 -11.39 -7.63 -13.97
C SER A 374 -10.26 -8.59 -13.56
N PRO A 375 -10.25 -9.87 -14.01
CA PRO A 375 -9.32 -10.86 -13.50
C PRO A 375 -7.87 -10.51 -13.83
N LEU A 376 -6.94 -10.74 -12.89
CA LEU A 376 -5.50 -10.46 -13.04
C LEU A 376 -4.83 -11.27 -14.17
N SER A 377 -5.54 -12.19 -14.81
CA SER A 377 -5.05 -13.19 -15.78
C SER A 377 -5.42 -12.88 -17.25
N SER A 378 -5.57 -11.61 -17.63
CA SER A 378 -5.57 -11.24 -19.06
C SER A 378 -4.93 -9.88 -19.33
N ASP A 379 -3.74 -9.89 -19.91
CA ASP A 379 -3.51 -9.06 -21.09
C ASP A 379 -2.57 -9.78 -22.07
N LYS A 380 -2.59 -9.36 -23.34
CA LYS A 380 -1.81 -9.99 -24.42
C LYS A 380 -0.40 -9.39 -24.50
N GLY A 381 0.55 -10.18 -24.98
CA GLY A 381 1.96 -9.79 -25.03
C GLY A 381 2.20 -8.50 -25.82
N VAL A 382 2.79 -7.51 -25.14
CA VAL A 382 3.39 -6.33 -25.76
C VAL A 382 4.89 -6.58 -25.90
N ASN A 383 5.44 -6.35 -27.10
CA ASN A 383 6.79 -6.75 -27.44
C ASN A 383 7.85 -6.03 -26.60
N SER A 384 8.69 -6.79 -25.89
CA SER A 384 9.96 -6.29 -25.38
C SER A 384 10.91 -6.02 -26.54
N LYS A 385 11.35 -4.78 -26.71
CA LYS A 385 12.68 -4.53 -27.25
C LYS A 385 13.70 -4.80 -26.16
N GLU A 386 14.77 -5.47 -26.53
CA GLU A 386 15.95 -5.62 -25.68
C GLU A 386 16.77 -4.33 -25.80
N ASP A 387 17.14 -3.75 -24.66
CA ASP A 387 18.28 -2.84 -24.56
C ASP A 387 19.13 -3.33 -23.38
N THR A 388 20.38 -3.63 -23.66
CA THR A 388 21.37 -4.10 -22.68
C THR A 388 22.08 -2.92 -22.04
N ASP A 389 22.12 -2.87 -20.71
CA ASP A 389 23.30 -2.32 -20.03
C ASP A 389 23.56 -3.06 -18.71
N SER A 390 24.82 -3.08 -18.29
CA SER A 390 25.34 -3.87 -17.18
C SER A 390 26.02 -2.99 -16.13
N GLY A 391 25.25 -2.55 -15.13
CA GLY A 391 25.77 -1.84 -13.97
C GLY A 391 25.85 -2.73 -12.73
N VAL A 392 27.03 -3.24 -12.39
CA VAL A 392 27.26 -3.89 -11.09
C VAL A 392 27.40 -2.81 -10.03
N GLY A 393 26.36 -2.66 -9.20
CA GLY A 393 26.42 -1.88 -7.96
C GLY A 393 26.44 -2.82 -6.77
N GLU A 394 27.59 -2.96 -6.12
CA GLU A 394 27.66 -3.59 -4.80
C GLU A 394 26.99 -2.68 -3.78
N SER A 395 26.06 -3.23 -3.00
CA SER A 395 25.43 -2.57 -1.87
C SER A 395 25.55 -3.50 -0.68
N GLU A 396 25.99 -2.94 0.45
CA GLU A 396 26.26 -3.68 1.67
C GLU A 396 24.97 -4.34 2.20
N PHE A 397 25.06 -5.62 2.56
CA PHE A 397 23.98 -6.36 3.20
C PHE A 397 24.22 -6.39 4.72
N HIS A 398 23.15 -6.28 5.51
CA HIS A 398 23.24 -6.57 6.93
C HIS A 398 23.46 -8.07 7.15
N ASP A 399 24.46 -8.43 7.98
CA ASP A 399 24.67 -9.79 8.45
C ASP A 399 23.50 -10.23 9.36
N ASP A 400 22.58 -11.05 8.82
CA ASP A 400 21.61 -11.78 9.65
C ASP A 400 22.25 -13.08 10.17
N SER A 401 22.56 -13.08 11.46
CA SER A 401 23.21 -14.17 12.19
C SER A 401 22.49 -15.51 11.99
N ASP A 402 21.15 -15.50 12.04
CA ASP A 402 20.34 -16.72 12.07
C ASP A 402 20.42 -17.48 10.74
N ILE A 403 20.57 -16.75 9.63
CA ILE A 403 20.74 -17.33 8.30
C ILE A 403 22.16 -17.87 8.13
N GLN A 404 23.18 -17.18 8.65
CA GLN A 404 24.56 -17.70 8.63
C GLN A 404 24.72 -18.94 9.53
N GLU A 405 24.01 -19.03 10.65
CA GLU A 405 23.99 -20.22 11.49
C GLU A 405 23.25 -21.38 10.81
N MET A 406 22.09 -21.13 10.17
CA MET A 406 21.38 -22.15 9.39
C MET A 406 22.22 -22.67 8.20
N VAL A 407 22.95 -21.78 7.50
CA VAL A 407 23.88 -22.18 6.44
C VAL A 407 25.06 -22.97 6.99
N ARG A 408 25.71 -22.53 8.07
CA ARG A 408 26.87 -23.25 8.65
C ARG A 408 26.48 -24.60 9.27
N PHE A 409 25.26 -24.75 9.78
CA PHE A 409 24.71 -26.07 10.14
C PHE A 409 24.67 -27.01 8.94
N MET A 410 24.16 -26.54 7.79
CA MET A 410 24.13 -27.32 6.53
C MET A 410 25.53 -27.58 5.93
N GLU A 411 26.48 -26.66 6.08
CA GLU A 411 27.88 -26.88 5.64
C GLU A 411 28.62 -27.90 6.52
N SER A 412 28.37 -27.89 7.84
CA SER A 412 29.07 -28.75 8.81
C SER A 412 28.85 -30.26 8.64
N THR A 413 27.85 -30.66 7.83
CA THR A 413 27.43 -32.05 7.62
C THR A 413 27.80 -32.61 6.23
N VAL A 414 28.60 -31.88 5.45
CA VAL A 414 29.00 -32.30 4.09
C VAL A 414 30.16 -33.31 4.12
N ILE A 415 29.81 -34.60 4.13
CA ILE A 415 30.66 -35.66 3.56
C ILE A 415 30.52 -35.63 2.02
N ASP A 416 31.57 -36.07 1.32
CA ASP A 416 31.86 -35.84 -0.10
C ASP A 416 30.71 -35.95 -1.12
N LYS A 417 30.82 -35.14 -2.18
CA LYS A 417 29.80 -34.94 -3.24
C LYS A 417 29.35 -36.27 -3.90
N PRO A 418 28.11 -36.74 -3.69
CA PRO A 418 27.59 -37.93 -4.37
C PRO A 418 27.28 -37.63 -5.85
N LYS A 419 27.97 -38.32 -6.78
CA LYS A 419 27.73 -38.22 -8.23
C LYS A 419 26.53 -39.05 -8.71
N TYR A 420 25.32 -38.72 -8.27
CA TYR A 420 24.11 -39.41 -8.74
C TYR A 420 23.06 -38.43 -9.27
N VAL A 421 23.09 -38.21 -10.58
CA VAL A 421 22.00 -37.61 -11.34
C VAL A 421 20.98 -38.70 -11.64
N LEU A 422 19.93 -38.80 -10.83
CA LEU A 422 18.77 -39.65 -11.12
C LEU A 422 17.46 -38.89 -10.94
N LEU A 423 16.74 -38.80 -12.05
CA LEU A 423 15.28 -38.86 -12.18
C LEU A 423 14.44 -38.11 -11.11
N MET A 424 14.06 -36.88 -11.44
CA MET A 424 12.63 -36.52 -11.49
C MET A 424 12.39 -35.42 -12.53
N SER A 425 11.20 -35.42 -13.14
CA SER A 425 10.83 -34.49 -14.22
C SER A 425 10.27 -33.17 -13.68
N PRO A 426 10.76 -32.00 -14.12
CA PRO A 426 10.24 -30.71 -13.65
C PRO A 426 8.84 -30.44 -14.20
N SER A 427 7.85 -30.35 -13.31
CA SER A 427 6.47 -29.94 -13.63
C SER A 427 6.42 -28.42 -13.85
N LYS A 428 6.22 -28.00 -15.12
CA LYS A 428 6.22 -26.60 -15.57
C LYS A 428 7.48 -25.82 -15.17
N LYS A 429 8.48 -25.82 -16.06
CA LYS A 429 9.55 -24.81 -16.03
C LYS A 429 8.95 -23.40 -16.04
N PHE A 430 9.07 -22.66 -14.95
CA PHE A 430 8.84 -21.22 -14.96
C PHE A 430 10.01 -20.58 -15.72
N SER A 431 9.79 -20.23 -16.99
CA SER A 431 10.79 -19.55 -17.83
C SER A 431 11.06 -18.10 -17.40
N GLU A 432 10.28 -17.58 -16.45
CA GLU A 432 10.44 -16.26 -15.87
C GLU A 432 10.85 -16.35 -14.40
N TYR A 433 11.93 -15.66 -14.07
CA TYR A 433 12.48 -15.57 -12.72
C TYR A 433 11.41 -15.02 -11.74
N PRO A 434 11.20 -15.61 -10.54
CA PRO A 434 10.06 -15.27 -9.66
C PRO A 434 9.90 -13.77 -9.35
N ALA A 435 11.00 -13.02 -9.23
CA ALA A 435 10.96 -11.58 -9.02
C ALA A 435 10.30 -10.77 -10.18
N LYS A 436 10.29 -11.29 -11.42
CA LYS A 436 9.54 -10.69 -12.55
C LYS A 436 8.03 -10.80 -12.34
N VAL A 437 7.55 -12.00 -11.99
CA VAL A 437 6.12 -12.27 -11.73
C VAL A 437 5.62 -11.39 -10.58
N VAL A 438 6.38 -11.33 -9.48
CA VAL A 438 6.04 -10.47 -8.33
C VAL A 438 6.17 -8.97 -8.66
N LYS A 439 7.10 -8.54 -9.53
CA LYS A 439 7.13 -7.16 -10.05
C LYS A 439 5.85 -6.82 -10.80
N CYS A 440 5.36 -7.69 -11.68
CA CYS A 440 4.10 -7.50 -12.41
C CYS A 440 2.88 -7.42 -11.46
N LEU A 441 2.82 -8.26 -10.42
CA LEU A 441 1.74 -8.19 -9.40
C LEU A 441 1.74 -6.84 -8.66
N ARG A 442 2.92 -6.31 -8.31
CA ARG A 442 3.05 -4.98 -7.67
C ARG A 442 2.67 -3.83 -8.61
N GLU A 443 3.02 -3.93 -9.89
CA GLU A 443 2.66 -2.93 -10.91
C GLU A 443 1.14 -2.91 -11.14
N LYS A 444 0.48 -4.07 -11.14
CA LYS A 444 -1.00 -4.15 -11.14
C LYS A 444 -1.59 -3.45 -9.91
N MET A 445 -1.09 -3.74 -8.70
CA MET A 445 -1.54 -3.08 -7.47
C MET A 445 -1.32 -1.56 -7.49
N LYS A 446 -0.16 -1.09 -7.97
CA LYS A 446 0.13 0.35 -8.15
C LYS A 446 -0.88 1.01 -9.08
N ASN A 447 -1.08 0.42 -10.26
CA ASN A 447 -1.99 0.97 -11.28
C ASN A 447 -3.44 1.01 -10.78
N GLN A 448 -3.85 0.01 -10.00
CA GLN A 448 -5.18 -0.04 -9.40
C GLN A 448 -5.36 1.02 -8.31
N ALA A 449 -4.36 1.23 -7.45
CA ALA A 449 -4.39 2.29 -6.44
C ALA A 449 -4.37 3.71 -7.05
N LEU A 450 -3.55 3.92 -8.09
CA LEU A 450 -3.47 5.19 -8.82
C LEU A 450 -4.76 5.53 -9.58
N ARG A 451 -5.46 4.51 -10.11
CA ARG A 451 -6.80 4.69 -10.71
C ARG A 451 -7.86 5.09 -9.68
N ILE A 452 -7.78 4.57 -8.45
CA ILE A 452 -8.72 4.96 -7.38
C ILE A 452 -8.48 6.41 -6.92
N SER A 453 -7.23 6.86 -6.86
CA SER A 453 -6.92 8.26 -6.53
C SER A 453 -7.23 9.23 -7.67
N SER A 454 -6.98 8.89 -8.93
CA SER A 454 -7.37 9.75 -10.06
C SER A 454 -8.89 9.79 -10.26
N TYR A 455 -9.62 8.69 -10.00
CA TYR A 455 -11.09 8.68 -10.00
C TYR A 455 -11.70 9.56 -8.89
N LEU A 456 -11.08 9.61 -7.71
CA LEU A 456 -11.43 10.58 -6.66
C LEU A 456 -11.24 12.02 -7.16
N VAL A 457 -10.08 12.33 -7.75
CA VAL A 457 -9.77 13.70 -8.19
C VAL A 457 -10.69 14.15 -9.34
N SER A 458 -10.95 13.31 -10.34
CA SER A 458 -11.87 13.66 -11.43
C SER A 458 -13.31 13.80 -10.93
N SER A 459 -13.78 12.94 -10.01
CA SER A 459 -15.09 13.07 -9.35
C SER A 459 -15.23 14.40 -8.59
N LEU A 460 -14.18 14.85 -7.91
CA LEU A 460 -14.16 16.12 -7.17
C LEU A 460 -14.02 17.35 -8.08
N LEU A 461 -13.31 17.25 -9.21
CA LEU A 461 -13.11 18.35 -10.15
C LEU A 461 -14.32 18.60 -11.05
N HIS A 462 -14.94 17.53 -11.59
CA HIS A 462 -15.93 17.64 -12.67
C HIS A 462 -17.36 17.28 -12.25
N GLY A 463 -17.55 16.38 -11.28
CA GLY A 463 -18.86 15.94 -10.80
C GLY A 463 -19.73 15.23 -11.87
N PRO A 464 -21.04 15.04 -11.59
CA PRO A 464 -21.74 15.33 -10.33
C PRO A 464 -21.53 14.24 -9.28
N LEU A 465 -21.59 14.62 -7.99
CA LEU A 465 -21.52 13.66 -6.88
C LEU A 465 -22.86 12.96 -6.64
N SER A 466 -23.98 13.59 -7.00
CA SER A 466 -25.35 13.08 -6.95
C SER A 466 -25.77 12.33 -8.21
N GLU A 467 -26.72 11.40 -8.09
CA GLU A 467 -27.52 10.97 -9.26
C GLU A 467 -28.62 11.99 -9.53
N SER A 468 -28.60 12.60 -10.72
CA SER A 468 -29.62 13.56 -11.17
C SER A 468 -30.95 12.85 -11.48
N GLY A 469 -31.86 12.81 -10.49
CA GLY A 469 -33.20 12.26 -10.73
C GLY A 469 -34.19 12.28 -9.56
N THR A 470 -33.76 12.20 -8.29
CA THR A 470 -34.68 12.07 -7.14
C THR A 470 -34.82 13.34 -6.30
N TRP A 471 -35.83 14.14 -6.65
CA TRP A 471 -36.41 15.17 -5.78
C TRP A 471 -36.87 14.54 -4.44
N LEU A 472 -36.28 14.96 -3.31
CA LEU A 472 -36.89 15.10 -1.95
C LEU A 472 -35.84 15.20 -0.81
N SER A 473 -34.97 16.21 -0.84
CA SER A 473 -34.36 16.77 0.37
C SER A 473 -33.81 18.18 0.12
N THR A 474 -33.72 19.01 1.17
CA THR A 474 -33.05 20.33 1.12
C THR A 474 -31.52 20.26 1.05
N VAL A 475 -30.93 19.06 1.13
CA VAL A 475 -29.48 18.81 0.98
C VAL A 475 -29.14 18.43 -0.47
N SER A 476 -30.01 17.67 -1.13
CA SER A 476 -29.78 17.16 -2.49
C SER A 476 -30.01 18.19 -3.61
N SER A 477 -30.48 19.41 -3.31
CA SER A 477 -30.61 20.49 -4.30
C SER A 477 -29.31 21.24 -4.61
N PHE A 478 -28.27 21.06 -3.78
CA PHE A 478 -26.97 21.73 -3.90
C PHE A 478 -25.86 20.77 -4.38
N ALA A 479 -26.12 19.46 -4.41
CA ALA A 479 -25.10 18.44 -4.62
C ALA A 479 -24.53 18.43 -6.06
N ASP A 480 -25.32 18.85 -7.05
CA ASP A 480 -24.89 18.97 -8.45
C ASP A 480 -23.87 20.12 -8.66
N ASP A 481 -23.85 21.11 -7.75
CA ASP A 481 -22.99 22.32 -7.83
C ASP A 481 -21.69 22.21 -7.00
N LEU A 482 -21.47 21.11 -6.25
CA LEU A 482 -20.33 20.89 -5.33
C LEU A 482 -19.01 20.47 -6.03
N ASN A 483 -18.76 20.99 -7.23
CA ASN A 483 -17.57 20.68 -8.01
C ASN A 483 -16.43 21.66 -7.66
N LEU A 484 -15.20 21.18 -7.49
CA LEU A 484 -14.04 22.03 -7.13
C LEU A 484 -13.75 23.10 -8.20
N THR A 485 -13.90 22.77 -9.49
CA THR A 485 -13.74 23.74 -10.57
C THR A 485 -14.72 24.91 -10.45
N HIS A 486 -16.00 24.62 -10.21
CA HIS A 486 -17.05 25.61 -9.94
C HIS A 486 -16.80 26.39 -8.64
N ALA A 487 -16.28 25.73 -7.61
CA ALA A 487 -15.90 26.35 -6.34
C ALA A 487 -14.75 27.36 -6.50
N PHE A 488 -13.65 26.99 -7.18
CA PHE A 488 -12.50 27.89 -7.41
C PHE A 488 -12.88 29.09 -8.28
N GLU A 489 -13.66 28.87 -9.34
CA GLU A 489 -14.19 29.92 -10.21
C GLU A 489 -15.08 30.90 -9.42
N ASN A 490 -16.09 30.43 -8.69
CA ASN A 490 -16.99 31.29 -7.91
C ASN A 490 -16.29 32.03 -6.76
N LEU A 491 -15.36 31.37 -6.05
CA LEU A 491 -14.58 32.01 -4.99
C LEU A 491 -13.68 33.11 -5.56
N SER A 492 -13.00 32.89 -6.69
CA SER A 492 -12.16 33.91 -7.31
C SER A 492 -12.97 35.08 -7.92
N LYS A 493 -14.16 34.82 -8.47
CA LYS A 493 -15.09 35.85 -8.98
C LYS A 493 -15.44 36.90 -7.94
N ILE A 494 -15.73 36.48 -6.72
CA ILE A 494 -16.13 37.35 -5.61
C ILE A 494 -14.91 37.83 -4.81
N ALA A 495 -14.08 36.91 -4.30
CA ALA A 495 -12.97 37.28 -3.40
C ALA A 495 -11.82 38.00 -4.11
N PHE A 496 -11.59 37.74 -5.40
CA PHE A 496 -10.56 38.43 -6.20
C PHE A 496 -11.15 39.44 -7.20
N PHE A 497 -12.42 39.84 -7.03
CA PHE A 497 -13.09 40.87 -7.84
C PHE A 497 -13.12 40.64 -9.38
N ARG A 498 -12.90 39.39 -9.85
CA ARG A 498 -12.90 39.06 -11.30
C ARG A 498 -14.25 39.31 -11.97
N SER A 499 -15.37 39.20 -11.25
CA SER A 499 -16.70 39.60 -11.74
C SER A 499 -16.87 41.12 -11.74
N GLY A 500 -16.17 41.80 -12.64
CA GLY A 500 -15.92 43.24 -12.62
C GLY A 500 -17.16 44.13 -12.50
N GLU A 501 -18.25 43.81 -13.22
CA GLU A 501 -19.49 44.61 -13.22
C GLU A 501 -20.28 44.47 -11.91
N TRP A 502 -20.62 43.24 -11.53
CA TRP A 502 -21.37 42.94 -10.29
C TRP A 502 -20.60 43.35 -9.03
N MET A 503 -19.28 43.13 -9.01
CA MET A 503 -18.43 43.56 -7.90
C MET A 503 -18.12 45.07 -7.93
N TYR A 504 -18.33 45.77 -9.05
CA TYR A 504 -18.38 47.24 -9.09
C TYR A 504 -19.70 47.75 -8.50
N ALA A 505 -20.85 47.15 -8.85
CA ALA A 505 -22.15 47.51 -8.27
C ALA A 505 -22.18 47.32 -6.74
N PHE A 506 -21.63 46.19 -6.25
CA PHE A 506 -21.38 45.94 -4.82
C PHE A 506 -20.60 47.08 -4.15
N CYS A 507 -19.50 47.50 -4.78
CA CYS A 507 -18.66 48.60 -4.29
C CYS A 507 -19.39 49.95 -4.34
N GLU A 508 -20.10 50.27 -5.42
CA GLU A 508 -20.84 51.53 -5.56
C GLU A 508 -21.96 51.65 -4.52
N GLU A 509 -22.71 50.58 -4.26
CA GLU A 509 -23.69 50.53 -3.18
C GLU A 509 -23.04 50.82 -1.82
N ILE A 510 -21.98 50.10 -1.45
CA ILE A 510 -21.34 50.22 -0.13
C ILE A 510 -20.60 51.56 0.05
N PHE A 511 -19.89 52.03 -0.97
CA PHE A 511 -19.14 53.29 -0.89
C PHE A 511 -20.04 54.52 -0.89
N SER A 512 -21.27 54.43 -1.44
CA SER A 512 -22.27 55.50 -1.33
C SER A 512 -22.71 55.78 0.11
N TYR A 513 -22.64 54.79 1.02
CA TYR A 513 -22.94 54.98 2.44
C TYR A 513 -21.75 55.59 3.20
N HIS A 514 -22.04 56.65 3.97
CA HIS A 514 -21.14 57.20 4.99
C HIS A 514 -20.69 56.09 5.95
N PRO A 515 -19.41 56.04 6.38
CA PRO A 515 -18.89 54.96 7.22
C PRO A 515 -19.74 54.66 8.46
N ASP A 516 -20.20 55.70 9.18
CA ASP A 516 -20.99 55.56 10.42
C ASP A 516 -22.36 54.90 10.23
N ASN A 517 -22.90 54.90 9.00
CA ASN A 517 -24.17 54.28 8.66
C ASN A 517 -24.01 52.82 8.16
N ARG A 518 -22.79 52.30 8.07
CA ARG A 518 -22.53 50.93 7.59
C ARG A 518 -22.86 49.94 8.70
N THR A 519 -23.87 49.12 8.47
CA THR A 519 -24.25 48.01 9.36
C THR A 519 -24.02 46.67 8.68
N GLU A 520 -23.70 45.63 9.45
CA GLU A 520 -23.46 44.29 8.91
C GLU A 520 -24.65 43.77 8.10
N SER A 521 -25.88 44.10 8.47
CA SER A 521 -27.09 43.72 7.73
C SER A 521 -27.14 44.30 6.32
N VAL A 522 -26.76 45.57 6.13
CA VAL A 522 -26.68 46.23 4.82
C VAL A 522 -25.52 45.65 3.99
N LEU A 523 -24.33 45.54 4.58
CA LEU A 523 -23.15 44.95 3.91
C LEU A 523 -23.42 43.51 3.43
N ASN A 524 -24.06 42.69 4.28
CA ASN A 524 -24.43 41.32 3.93
C ASN A 524 -25.64 41.23 2.98
N LYS A 525 -26.49 42.26 2.89
CA LYS A 525 -27.56 42.34 1.86
C LYS A 525 -26.94 42.59 0.49
N ALA A 526 -26.15 43.66 0.37
CA ALA A 526 -25.45 44.03 -0.87
C ALA A 526 -24.62 42.85 -1.42
N LEU A 527 -23.82 42.20 -0.57
CA LEU A 527 -23.02 41.04 -1.01
C LEU A 527 -23.90 39.88 -1.50
N ARG A 528 -25.06 39.61 -0.88
CA ARG A 528 -25.94 38.51 -1.30
C ARG A 528 -26.62 38.79 -2.63
N GLU A 529 -27.09 40.01 -2.85
CA GLU A 529 -27.78 40.39 -4.09
C GLU A 529 -26.82 40.26 -5.29
N GLN A 530 -25.58 40.72 -5.14
CA GLN A 530 -24.57 40.55 -6.20
C GLN A 530 -24.05 39.09 -6.30
N ALA A 531 -23.93 38.35 -5.19
CA ALA A 531 -23.55 36.93 -5.23
C ALA A 531 -24.61 36.03 -5.91
N ILE A 532 -25.91 36.34 -5.77
CA ILE A 532 -26.97 35.68 -6.54
C ILE A 532 -26.78 35.93 -8.04
N ALA A 533 -26.47 37.16 -8.44
CA ALA A 533 -26.25 37.50 -9.86
C ALA A 533 -24.99 36.86 -10.45
N VAL A 534 -23.92 36.70 -9.66
CA VAL A 534 -22.64 36.12 -10.10
C VAL A 534 -22.65 34.58 -10.12
N CYS A 535 -23.26 33.94 -9.11
CA CYS A 535 -23.16 32.48 -8.90
C CYS A 535 -24.50 31.74 -9.06
N GLY A 536 -25.63 32.43 -9.15
CA GLY A 536 -26.97 31.84 -9.16
C GLY A 536 -27.45 31.36 -7.78
N GLU A 537 -28.78 31.32 -7.61
CA GLU A 537 -29.44 30.95 -6.34
C GLU A 537 -29.15 29.51 -5.86
N ARG A 538 -28.65 28.63 -6.76
CA ARG A 538 -28.36 27.22 -6.48
C ARG A 538 -26.92 26.95 -6.04
N SER A 539 -26.00 27.89 -6.24
CA SER A 539 -24.59 27.69 -5.89
C SER A 539 -24.42 27.58 -4.38
N TRP A 540 -23.59 26.62 -3.94
CA TRP A 540 -23.28 26.36 -2.53
C TRP A 540 -22.73 27.58 -1.78
N VAL A 541 -22.19 28.56 -2.50
CA VAL A 541 -21.66 29.84 -2.01
C VAL A 541 -22.77 30.72 -1.39
N TYR A 542 -24.01 30.55 -1.87
CA TYR A 542 -25.18 31.32 -1.40
C TYR A 542 -25.42 31.13 0.10
N GLY A 543 -25.63 32.24 0.81
CA GLY A 543 -25.82 32.28 2.27
C GLY A 543 -24.58 31.92 3.13
N ARG A 544 -23.49 31.44 2.52
CA ARG A 544 -22.26 31.01 3.22
C ARG A 544 -21.15 32.06 3.27
N LEU A 545 -21.19 33.05 2.38
CA LEU A 545 -20.39 34.26 2.51
C LEU A 545 -21.00 35.19 3.56
N LYS A 546 -20.16 35.75 4.44
CA LYS A 546 -20.54 36.80 5.38
C LYS A 546 -19.47 37.88 5.45
N LEU A 547 -19.89 39.14 5.50
CA LEU A 547 -19.03 40.26 5.87
C LEU A 547 -19.20 40.51 7.37
N ILE A 548 -18.09 40.64 8.09
CA ILE A 548 -18.03 41.03 9.51
C ILE A 548 -17.35 42.39 9.59
N LEU A 549 -17.92 43.32 10.37
CA LEU A 549 -17.46 44.71 10.47
C LEU A 549 -16.72 44.96 11.79
N ALA A 550 -15.42 45.21 11.72
CA ALA A 550 -14.54 45.47 12.86
C ALA A 550 -14.15 46.95 12.90
N GLY A 551 -15.07 47.81 13.34
CA GLY A 551 -14.92 49.26 13.20
C GLY A 551 -15.03 49.67 11.72
N ASN A 552 -13.98 50.26 11.16
CA ASN A 552 -13.94 50.58 9.73
C ASN A 552 -13.49 49.38 8.85
N ASP A 553 -12.93 48.33 9.44
CA ASP A 553 -12.41 47.16 8.69
C ASP A 553 -13.55 46.20 8.30
N ILE A 554 -13.69 45.96 7.00
CA ILE A 554 -14.63 44.96 6.44
C ILE A 554 -13.89 43.64 6.22
N SER A 555 -14.38 42.55 6.81
CA SER A 555 -13.74 41.24 6.74
C SER A 555 -14.65 40.17 6.11
N LEU A 556 -14.19 39.57 5.01
CA LEU A 556 -14.87 38.46 4.35
C LEU A 556 -14.61 37.14 5.10
N LYS A 557 -15.68 36.52 5.59
CA LYS A 557 -15.70 35.18 6.18
C LYS A 557 -16.47 34.22 5.27
N ILE A 558 -15.89 33.07 4.98
CA ILE A 558 -16.42 32.06 4.05
C ILE A 558 -16.65 30.77 4.84
N SER A 559 -17.84 30.16 4.71
CA SER A 559 -18.12 28.82 5.24
C SER A 559 -18.12 27.81 4.09
N ILE A 560 -17.24 26.80 4.16
CA ILE A 560 -17.08 25.81 3.09
C ILE A 560 -17.82 24.50 3.46
N PRO A 561 -18.64 23.93 2.56
CA PRO A 561 -19.22 22.60 2.77
C PRO A 561 -18.18 21.50 2.54
N TRP A 562 -18.36 20.37 3.23
CA TRP A 562 -17.76 19.11 2.78
C TRP A 562 -18.42 18.65 1.46
N PRO A 563 -17.67 18.11 0.47
CA PRO A 563 -16.26 17.68 0.54
C PRO A 563 -15.22 18.75 0.18
N LEU A 564 -15.63 19.97 -0.21
CA LEU A 564 -14.72 21.03 -0.65
C LEU A 564 -13.70 21.43 0.44
N ASN A 565 -14.07 21.28 1.72
CA ASN A 565 -13.23 21.53 2.89
C ASN A 565 -11.99 20.61 3.01
N ILE A 566 -11.93 19.51 2.26
CA ILE A 566 -10.75 18.62 2.20
C ILE A 566 -9.61 19.29 1.41
N VAL A 567 -9.96 20.09 0.39
CA VAL A 567 -8.99 20.76 -0.51
C VAL A 567 -8.80 22.23 -0.14
N ILE A 568 -9.88 22.92 0.24
CA ILE A 568 -9.85 24.33 0.64
C ILE A 568 -9.82 24.42 2.16
N SER A 569 -8.61 24.59 2.71
CA SER A 569 -8.37 24.66 4.15
C SER A 569 -8.65 26.05 4.73
N GLU A 570 -8.68 26.16 6.07
CA GLU A 570 -8.75 27.45 6.76
C GLU A 570 -7.51 28.32 6.47
N GLU A 571 -6.34 27.71 6.28
CA GLU A 571 -5.10 28.37 5.85
C GLU A 571 -5.30 29.06 4.48
N SER A 572 -5.95 28.38 3.53
CA SER A 572 -6.31 28.93 2.22
C SER A 572 -7.28 30.12 2.34
N LEU A 573 -8.26 30.03 3.25
CA LEU A 573 -9.25 31.08 3.45
C LEU A 573 -8.65 32.38 4.01
N VAL A 574 -7.60 32.30 4.84
CA VAL A 574 -6.87 33.50 5.30
C VAL A 574 -6.22 34.25 4.12
N ILE A 575 -5.71 33.53 3.11
CA ILE A 575 -5.16 34.16 1.90
C ILE A 575 -6.27 34.86 1.10
N TYR A 576 -7.41 34.18 0.87
CA TYR A 576 -8.57 34.80 0.21
C TYR A 576 -9.06 36.06 0.93
N HIS A 577 -9.14 36.02 2.26
CA HIS A 577 -9.52 37.17 3.09
C HIS A 577 -8.56 38.36 2.92
N ASN A 578 -7.25 38.12 3.03
CA ASN A 578 -6.23 39.18 2.94
C ASN A 578 -6.21 39.83 1.55
N VAL A 579 -6.32 39.04 0.49
CA VAL A 579 -6.38 39.54 -0.91
C VAL A 579 -7.67 40.32 -1.16
N PHE A 580 -8.83 39.82 -0.70
CA PHE A 580 -10.10 40.55 -0.80
C PHE A 580 -10.02 41.93 -0.14
N ARG A 581 -9.45 42.02 1.07
CA ARG A 581 -9.26 43.29 1.79
C ARG A 581 -8.43 44.27 0.96
N PHE A 582 -7.26 43.85 0.50
CA PHE A 582 -6.35 44.71 -0.28
C PHE A 582 -6.97 45.19 -1.60
N LEU A 583 -7.69 44.32 -2.31
CA LEU A 583 -8.41 44.70 -3.53
C LEU A 583 -9.60 45.63 -3.24
N PHE A 584 -10.31 45.46 -2.11
CA PHE A 584 -11.40 46.34 -1.71
C PHE A 584 -10.90 47.76 -1.37
N GLU A 585 -9.77 47.89 -0.66
CA GLU A 585 -9.11 49.17 -0.38
C GLU A 585 -8.70 49.90 -1.69
N LEU A 586 -8.11 49.19 -2.65
CA LEU A 586 -7.76 49.70 -3.98
C LEU A 586 -9.01 50.13 -4.79
N LYS A 587 -10.12 49.36 -4.71
CA LYS A 587 -11.40 49.73 -5.33
C LYS A 587 -12.01 50.97 -4.66
N GLN A 588 -11.86 51.14 -3.35
CA GLN A 588 -12.34 52.32 -2.61
C GLN A 588 -11.57 53.57 -3.04
N ALA A 589 -10.24 53.51 -3.10
CA ALA A 589 -9.39 54.61 -3.57
C ALA A 589 -9.74 55.04 -5.01
N LYS A 590 -9.98 54.07 -5.89
CA LYS A 590 -10.47 54.34 -7.26
C LYS A 590 -11.84 55.02 -7.26
N TRP A 591 -12.82 54.47 -6.53
CA TRP A 591 -14.18 55.02 -6.51
C TRP A 591 -14.25 56.42 -5.89
N ALA A 592 -13.46 56.69 -4.84
CA ALA A 592 -13.33 58.03 -4.24
C ALA A 592 -12.87 59.05 -5.29
N LEU A 593 -11.80 58.74 -6.03
CA LEU A 593 -11.32 59.57 -7.13
C LEU A 593 -12.37 59.71 -8.24
N ASP A 594 -12.98 58.62 -8.71
CA ASP A 594 -13.97 58.66 -9.79
C ASP A 594 -15.20 59.51 -9.40
N ASN A 595 -15.74 59.32 -8.18
CA ASN A 595 -16.97 59.96 -7.73
C ASN A 595 -16.80 61.39 -7.18
N ALA A 596 -15.56 61.89 -6.99
CA ALA A 596 -15.24 63.27 -6.57
C ALA A 596 -15.59 64.35 -7.63
N LYS A 597 -16.75 64.25 -8.26
CA LYS A 597 -17.24 65.08 -9.39
C LYS A 597 -17.45 66.54 -9.00
N TRP A 598 -17.49 66.84 -7.70
CA TRP A 598 -17.49 68.19 -7.14
C TRP A 598 -16.25 68.99 -7.55
N ILE A 599 -15.10 68.33 -7.76
CA ILE A 599 -13.85 68.99 -8.19
C ILE A 599 -13.98 69.62 -9.58
N LEU A 600 -14.72 68.99 -10.50
CA LEU A 600 -15.01 69.54 -11.83
C LEU A 600 -16.00 70.74 -11.80
N ARG A 601 -16.59 71.02 -10.64
CA ARG A 601 -17.42 72.22 -10.39
C ARG A 601 -16.66 73.30 -9.60
N SER A 602 -15.42 73.02 -9.18
CA SER A 602 -14.57 73.99 -8.50
C SER A 602 -13.70 74.75 -9.50
N GLU A 603 -13.40 76.02 -9.22
CA GLU A 603 -12.49 76.84 -10.04
C GLU A 603 -11.01 76.42 -9.88
N ASN A 604 -10.72 75.49 -8.97
CA ASN A 604 -9.38 75.02 -8.63
C ASN A 604 -8.82 74.03 -9.66
N LEU A 605 -8.42 74.56 -10.82
CA LEU A 605 -7.85 73.80 -11.95
C LEU A 605 -6.62 72.95 -11.53
N LYS A 606 -5.82 73.40 -10.55
CA LYS A 606 -4.76 72.59 -9.90
C LYS A 606 -5.28 71.26 -9.33
N LEU A 607 -6.41 71.29 -8.61
CA LEU A 607 -6.99 70.11 -7.95
C LEU A 607 -7.59 69.13 -8.96
N ALA A 608 -8.17 69.63 -10.06
CA ALA A 608 -8.64 68.80 -11.16
C ALA A 608 -7.48 68.06 -11.87
N LEU A 609 -6.33 68.72 -12.05
CA LEU A 609 -5.10 68.10 -12.59
C LEU A 609 -4.48 67.10 -11.62
N LEU A 610 -4.52 67.36 -10.31
CA LEU A 610 -4.06 66.38 -9.30
C LEU A 610 -4.96 65.13 -9.31
N ARG A 611 -6.29 65.30 -9.27
CA ARG A 611 -7.28 64.22 -9.39
C ARG A 611 -7.02 63.34 -10.61
N SER A 612 -6.81 63.91 -11.80
CA SER A 612 -6.62 63.13 -13.02
C SER A 612 -5.29 62.36 -13.02
N ARG A 613 -4.22 62.94 -12.45
CA ARG A 613 -2.93 62.26 -12.24
C ARG A 613 -3.04 61.10 -11.24
N CYS A 614 -3.73 61.29 -10.11
CA CYS A 614 -4.00 60.22 -9.14
C CYS A 614 -4.82 59.09 -9.79
N LEU A 615 -5.88 59.44 -10.52
CA LEU A 615 -6.74 58.49 -11.20
C LEU A 615 -6.01 57.70 -12.30
N TYR A 616 -5.06 58.31 -13.01
CA TYR A 616 -4.21 57.61 -13.98
C TYR A 616 -3.33 56.54 -13.32
N VAL A 617 -2.66 56.89 -12.21
CA VAL A 617 -1.80 55.95 -11.46
C VAL A 617 -2.61 54.81 -10.82
N ILE A 618 -3.71 55.13 -10.13
CA ILE A 618 -4.56 54.13 -9.47
C ILE A 618 -5.22 53.18 -10.50
N ASN A 619 -5.62 53.68 -11.67
CA ASN A 619 -6.10 52.81 -12.76
C ASN A 619 -5.01 51.88 -13.31
N GLY A 620 -3.77 52.36 -13.46
CA GLY A 620 -2.65 51.52 -13.90
C GLY A 620 -2.30 50.42 -12.89
N ILE A 621 -2.29 50.75 -11.59
CA ILE A 621 -2.11 49.76 -10.50
C ILE A 621 -3.26 48.75 -10.51
N HIS A 622 -4.51 49.21 -10.61
CA HIS A 622 -5.69 48.33 -10.66
C HIS A 622 -5.67 47.40 -11.89
N ALA A 623 -5.38 47.92 -13.08
CA ALA A 623 -5.29 47.11 -14.30
C ALA A 623 -4.18 46.05 -14.18
N PHE A 624 -2.97 46.46 -13.80
CA PHE A 624 -1.84 45.55 -13.60
C PHE A 624 -2.19 44.40 -12.65
N ILE A 625 -2.74 44.69 -11.47
CA ILE A 625 -3.06 43.66 -10.47
C ILE A 625 -4.20 42.75 -10.96
N ALA A 626 -5.25 43.31 -11.59
CA ALA A 626 -6.36 42.52 -12.12
C ALA A 626 -5.91 41.57 -13.25
N ASP A 627 -5.13 42.05 -14.21
CA ASP A 627 -4.66 41.26 -15.36
C ASP A 627 -3.77 40.08 -14.90
N HIS A 628 -2.89 40.30 -13.92
CA HIS A 628 -2.00 39.25 -13.42
C HIS A 628 -2.73 38.21 -12.57
N ILE A 629 -3.77 38.61 -11.82
CA ILE A 629 -4.66 37.67 -11.10
C ILE A 629 -5.48 36.83 -12.10
N GLU A 630 -5.96 37.43 -13.19
CA GLU A 630 -6.70 36.72 -14.24
C GLU A 630 -5.80 35.69 -14.94
N VAL A 631 -4.58 36.08 -15.35
CA VAL A 631 -3.59 35.18 -15.94
C VAL A 631 -3.25 34.02 -14.99
N ALA A 632 -2.98 34.30 -13.71
CA ALA A 632 -2.67 33.27 -12.73
C ALA A 632 -3.85 32.29 -12.50
N HIS A 633 -5.10 32.77 -12.57
CA HIS A 633 -6.28 31.90 -12.48
C HIS A 633 -6.50 31.07 -13.75
N ALA A 634 -6.34 31.67 -14.94
CA ALA A 634 -6.45 30.97 -16.21
C ALA A 634 -5.39 29.85 -16.34
N GLU A 635 -4.15 30.10 -15.91
CA GLU A 635 -3.07 29.12 -15.86
C GLU A 635 -3.39 27.94 -14.91
N PHE A 636 -3.94 28.24 -13.73
CA PHE A 636 -4.39 27.23 -12.76
C PHE A 636 -5.52 26.36 -13.33
N MET A 637 -6.60 26.96 -13.86
CA MET A 637 -7.73 26.22 -14.44
C MET A 637 -7.33 25.42 -15.70
N CYS A 638 -6.40 25.94 -16.50
CA CYS A 638 -5.81 25.22 -17.64
C CYS A 638 -4.90 24.06 -17.21
N THR A 639 -4.34 24.10 -15.99
CA THR A 639 -3.56 23.00 -15.41
C THR A 639 -4.47 21.90 -14.88
N LEU A 640 -5.55 22.26 -14.17
CA LEU A 640 -6.56 21.29 -13.70
C LEU A 640 -7.12 20.47 -14.86
N THR A 641 -7.59 21.14 -15.91
CA THR A 641 -8.21 20.54 -17.13
C THR A 641 -7.25 19.75 -18.04
N LYS A 642 -5.98 19.61 -17.67
CA LYS A 642 -4.99 18.76 -18.36
C LYS A 642 -4.52 17.57 -17.50
N SER A 643 -4.99 17.43 -16.27
CA SER A 643 -4.38 16.57 -15.24
C SER A 643 -5.02 15.19 -15.05
N ASP A 644 -5.90 14.76 -15.97
CA ASP A 644 -6.83 13.63 -15.81
C ASP A 644 -6.20 12.22 -15.66
N ILE A 645 -4.88 12.06 -15.83
CA ILE A 645 -4.24 10.74 -15.97
C ILE A 645 -3.38 10.34 -14.75
N GLU A 646 -2.73 11.28 -14.06
CA GLU A 646 -1.78 11.00 -12.95
C GLU A 646 -1.98 11.89 -11.70
N SER A 647 -3.17 12.45 -11.52
CA SER A 647 -3.48 13.37 -10.42
C SER A 647 -3.84 12.63 -9.11
N ASN A 648 -2.89 12.57 -8.18
CA ASN A 648 -3.18 12.31 -6.76
C ASN A 648 -3.73 13.59 -6.08
N LEU A 649 -4.49 13.45 -4.99
CA LEU A 649 -5.04 14.60 -4.27
C LEU A 649 -3.95 15.52 -3.69
N ASP A 650 -2.78 14.98 -3.31
CA ASP A 650 -1.62 15.78 -2.89
C ASP A 650 -1.05 16.63 -4.03
N ASN A 651 -1.14 16.17 -5.29
CA ASN A 651 -0.76 16.96 -6.46
C ASN A 651 -1.73 18.14 -6.62
N LEU A 652 -3.05 17.88 -6.48
CA LEU A 652 -4.09 18.93 -6.53
C LEU A 652 -3.91 19.97 -5.41
N LEU A 653 -3.67 19.53 -4.17
CA LEU A 653 -3.35 20.39 -3.03
C LEU A 653 -2.11 21.26 -3.29
N THR A 654 -1.08 20.68 -3.92
CA THR A 654 0.17 21.39 -4.27
C THR A 654 -0.04 22.42 -5.38
N TYR A 655 -0.82 22.11 -6.43
CA TYR A 655 -1.17 23.08 -7.47
C TYR A 655 -2.00 24.23 -6.90
N PHE A 656 -2.96 23.93 -6.02
CA PHE A 656 -3.80 24.94 -5.38
C PHE A 656 -3.02 25.84 -4.40
N SER A 657 -2.11 25.30 -3.59
CA SER A 657 -1.25 26.10 -2.71
C SER A 657 -0.26 26.97 -3.48
N THR A 658 0.28 26.47 -4.60
CA THR A 658 1.13 27.24 -5.53
C THR A 658 0.35 28.40 -6.15
N TYR A 659 -0.88 28.16 -6.62
CA TYR A 659 -1.78 29.19 -7.15
C TYR A 659 -2.06 30.30 -6.11
N LEU A 660 -2.46 29.93 -4.89
CA LEU A 660 -2.74 30.90 -3.83
C LEU A 660 -1.49 31.67 -3.39
N THR A 661 -0.31 31.04 -3.40
CA THR A 661 0.97 31.72 -3.11
C THR A 661 1.27 32.77 -4.16
N ARG A 662 1.12 32.45 -5.46
CA ARG A 662 1.30 33.42 -6.56
C ARG A 662 0.30 34.58 -6.48
N VAL A 663 -0.96 34.34 -6.09
CA VAL A 663 -1.94 35.43 -5.88
C VAL A 663 -1.59 36.29 -4.65
N LYS A 664 -1.09 35.70 -3.56
CA LYS A 664 -0.55 36.43 -2.38
C LYS A 664 0.62 37.34 -2.78
N GLU A 665 1.51 36.84 -3.63
CA GLU A 665 2.68 37.57 -4.16
C GLU A 665 2.30 38.71 -5.12
N ILE A 666 1.40 38.48 -6.07
CA ILE A 666 0.87 39.52 -6.98
C ILE A 666 0.18 40.64 -6.18
N SER A 667 -0.52 40.27 -5.09
CA SER A 667 -1.16 41.23 -4.18
C SER A 667 -0.19 41.92 -3.21
N LEU A 668 1.12 41.65 -3.30
CA LEU A 668 2.17 42.20 -2.43
C LEU A 668 1.92 41.93 -0.93
N LEU A 669 1.26 40.82 -0.59
CA LEU A 669 0.88 40.43 0.78
C LEU A 669 1.88 39.45 1.42
N SER A 670 3.03 39.19 0.80
CA SER A 670 4.03 38.24 1.31
C SER A 670 4.91 38.85 2.40
N ASP A 671 5.51 37.98 3.20
CA ASP A 671 6.09 38.39 4.48
C ASP A 671 7.45 39.09 4.40
N ASN A 672 7.97 39.24 3.18
CA ASN A 672 9.22 39.91 2.83
C ASN A 672 9.21 41.40 3.21
N VAL A 673 10.29 41.89 3.81
CA VAL A 673 10.43 43.29 4.27
C VAL A 673 10.18 44.29 3.14
N SER A 674 10.69 44.01 1.93
CA SER A 674 10.48 44.85 0.75
C SER A 674 9.02 44.89 0.28
N GLN A 675 8.29 43.77 0.30
CA GLN A 675 6.86 43.75 -0.03
C GLN A 675 6.04 44.45 1.04
N LYS A 676 6.39 44.32 2.33
CA LYS A 676 5.73 45.05 3.43
C LYS A 676 5.90 46.57 3.29
N MET A 677 7.08 47.05 2.90
CA MET A 677 7.31 48.48 2.59
C MET A 677 6.49 48.95 1.38
N LEU A 678 6.43 48.16 0.30
CA LEU A 678 5.62 48.47 -0.88
C LEU A 678 4.11 48.48 -0.56
N ASN A 679 3.62 47.51 0.20
CA ASN A 679 2.21 47.42 0.61
C ASN A 679 1.81 48.62 1.48
N GLN A 680 2.66 49.01 2.43
CA GLN A 680 2.49 50.21 3.23
C GLN A 680 2.43 51.48 2.36
N THR A 681 3.35 51.65 1.41
CA THR A 681 3.33 52.80 0.48
C THR A 681 2.07 52.84 -0.40
N LEU A 682 1.55 51.67 -0.80
CA LEU A 682 0.30 51.57 -1.55
C LEU A 682 -0.92 51.92 -0.68
N ARG A 683 -0.95 51.50 0.59
CA ARG A 683 -2.01 51.86 1.55
C ARG A 683 -2.06 53.36 1.79
N GLU A 684 -0.91 53.98 2.03
CA GLU A 684 -0.77 55.44 2.17
C GLU A 684 -1.23 56.18 0.91
N LEU A 685 -0.97 55.62 -0.28
CA LEU A 685 -1.51 56.15 -1.55
C LEU A 685 -3.03 55.98 -1.66
N PHE A 686 -3.60 54.89 -1.15
CA PHE A 686 -5.05 54.67 -1.15
C PHE A 686 -5.75 55.62 -0.17
N GLU A 687 -5.16 55.87 0.99
CA GLU A 687 -5.61 56.87 1.99
C GLU A 687 -5.57 58.29 1.41
N LEU A 688 -4.45 58.71 0.79
CA LEU A 688 -4.34 59.99 0.08
C LEU A 688 -5.37 60.15 -1.05
N CYS A 689 -5.82 59.06 -1.67
CA CYS A 689 -6.90 59.08 -2.68
C CYS A 689 -8.30 59.11 -2.04
N GLY A 690 -8.45 58.67 -0.79
CA GLY A 690 -9.68 58.71 -0.02
C GLY A 690 -10.11 60.12 0.37
N GLU A 691 -9.17 61.02 0.67
CA GLU A 691 -9.45 62.43 1.01
C GLU A 691 -10.30 63.15 -0.06
N PHE A 692 -10.14 62.80 -1.34
CA PHE A 692 -10.92 63.35 -2.45
C PHE A 692 -12.44 63.03 -2.37
N GLN A 693 -12.85 62.05 -1.55
CA GLN A 693 -14.25 61.67 -1.36
C GLN A 693 -15.09 62.81 -0.77
N PHE A 694 -14.50 63.66 0.08
CA PHE A 694 -15.22 64.71 0.81
C PHE A 694 -14.72 66.13 0.42
N PRO A 695 -15.63 67.12 0.23
CA PRO A 695 -15.24 68.49 -0.08
C PRO A 695 -14.75 69.23 1.19
N CYS A 696 -13.52 68.92 1.62
CA CYS A 696 -12.83 69.60 2.72
C CYS A 696 -11.90 70.73 2.19
N GLU A 697 -11.42 71.60 3.08
CA GLU A 697 -10.36 72.57 2.77
C GLU A 697 -9.01 71.86 2.62
N MET A 698 -8.75 71.30 1.44
CA MET A 698 -7.55 70.52 1.16
C MET A 698 -6.37 71.39 0.71
N ASP A 699 -5.21 71.24 1.37
CA ASP A 699 -3.94 71.77 0.88
C ASP A 699 -3.48 70.97 -0.35
N VAL A 700 -3.69 71.58 -1.51
CA VAL A 700 -3.36 71.00 -2.83
C VAL A 700 -1.85 70.85 -3.03
N GLU A 701 -1.02 71.66 -2.37
CA GLU A 701 0.44 71.62 -2.54
C GLU A 701 1.07 70.57 -1.62
N TYR A 702 0.56 70.40 -0.39
CA TYR A 702 0.88 69.26 0.47
C TYR A 702 0.47 67.92 -0.16
N LEU A 703 -0.77 67.78 -0.63
CA LEU A 703 -1.25 66.55 -1.27
C LEU A 703 -0.47 66.22 -2.56
N ALA A 704 -0.16 67.23 -3.39
CA ALA A 704 0.68 67.03 -4.58
C ALA A 704 2.11 66.62 -4.23
N SER A 705 2.67 67.11 -3.11
CA SER A 705 3.98 66.71 -2.60
C SER A 705 3.98 65.24 -2.16
N GLU A 706 3.14 64.85 -1.20
CA GLU A 706 3.11 63.48 -0.68
C GLU A 706 2.80 62.44 -1.76
N PHE A 707 1.79 62.68 -2.61
CA PHE A 707 1.49 61.80 -3.73
C PHE A 707 2.69 61.61 -4.66
N SER A 708 3.45 62.68 -4.93
CA SER A 708 4.66 62.62 -5.76
C SER A 708 5.81 61.87 -5.10
N THR A 709 5.96 61.99 -3.77
CA THR A 709 6.96 61.24 -2.99
C THR A 709 6.67 59.74 -3.04
N ARG A 710 5.43 59.31 -2.75
CA ARG A 710 5.04 57.89 -2.74
C ARG A 710 5.12 57.27 -4.15
N VAL A 711 4.64 57.95 -5.19
CA VAL A 711 4.78 57.50 -6.59
C VAL A 711 6.24 57.48 -7.04
N GLY A 712 7.04 58.45 -6.59
CA GLY A 712 8.49 58.48 -6.83
C GLY A 712 9.20 57.26 -6.27
N PHE A 713 8.87 56.87 -5.04
CA PHE A 713 9.40 55.69 -4.36
C PHE A 713 8.99 54.37 -5.05
N LEU A 714 7.70 54.20 -5.39
CA LEU A 714 7.25 53.02 -6.14
C LEU A 714 8.01 52.87 -7.47
N ARG A 715 8.21 53.98 -8.19
CA ARG A 715 8.97 53.99 -9.44
C ARG A 715 10.42 53.57 -9.24
N THR A 716 11.13 54.05 -8.21
CA THR A 716 12.53 53.66 -7.97
C THR A 716 12.66 52.19 -7.61
N VAL A 717 11.82 51.67 -6.70
CA VAL A 717 11.88 50.25 -6.29
C VAL A 717 11.56 49.31 -7.46
N LEU A 718 10.58 49.65 -8.31
CA LEU A 718 10.28 48.88 -9.52
C LEU A 718 11.42 48.98 -10.57
N SER A 719 12.06 50.14 -10.72
CA SER A 719 13.21 50.31 -11.62
C SER A 719 14.40 49.44 -11.19
N GLU A 720 14.67 49.35 -9.88
CA GLU A 720 15.75 48.53 -9.32
C GLU A 720 15.45 47.03 -9.46
N ALA A 721 14.22 46.60 -9.16
CA ALA A 721 13.79 45.20 -9.33
C ALA A 721 13.88 44.70 -10.79
N LEU A 722 13.58 45.58 -11.76
CA LEU A 722 13.70 45.28 -13.19
C LEU A 722 15.15 45.24 -13.70
N GLN A 723 16.08 45.93 -13.03
CA GLN A 723 17.52 45.83 -13.33
C GLN A 723 18.12 44.52 -12.80
N GLY A 724 17.75 44.13 -11.58
CA GLY A 724 18.31 42.96 -10.89
C GLY A 724 17.87 41.59 -11.40
N SER A 725 16.80 41.50 -12.19
CA SER A 725 16.23 40.22 -12.65
C SER A 725 16.18 40.09 -14.18
N GLY A 726 16.51 38.89 -14.68
CA GLY A 726 16.65 38.62 -16.12
C GLY A 726 15.33 38.34 -16.86
N CYS A 727 14.31 37.83 -16.15
CA CYS A 727 13.11 37.25 -16.76
C CYS A 727 11.83 38.10 -16.62
N VAL A 728 11.65 38.81 -15.49
CA VAL A 728 10.42 39.58 -15.13
C VAL A 728 10.27 40.89 -15.95
N ARG A 729 10.98 41.01 -17.08
CA ARG A 729 11.28 42.29 -17.75
C ARG A 729 10.14 42.86 -18.60
N ILE A 730 9.15 42.04 -18.97
CA ILE A 730 8.07 42.45 -19.89
C ILE A 730 6.82 42.84 -19.10
N GLU A 731 6.40 42.02 -18.15
CA GLU A 731 5.14 42.14 -17.41
C GLU A 731 5.04 43.45 -16.61
N ALA A 732 5.98 43.71 -15.70
CA ALA A 732 6.02 44.91 -14.87
C ALA A 732 6.41 46.20 -15.63
N SER A 733 6.82 46.11 -16.90
CA SER A 733 7.18 47.29 -17.71
C SER A 733 5.97 48.21 -17.96
N SER A 734 4.78 47.63 -18.02
CA SER A 734 3.49 48.33 -18.16
C SER A 734 3.24 49.30 -16.99
N LEU A 735 3.36 48.80 -15.76
CA LEU A 735 3.18 49.58 -14.54
C LEU A 735 4.29 50.60 -14.34
N LEU A 736 5.56 50.25 -14.60
CA LEU A 736 6.67 51.20 -14.53
C LEU A 736 6.43 52.40 -15.46
N ARG A 737 5.96 52.15 -16.69
CA ARG A 737 5.63 53.21 -17.65
C ARG A 737 4.54 54.15 -17.15
N VAL A 738 3.46 53.64 -16.55
CA VAL A 738 2.41 54.48 -15.93
C VAL A 738 3.01 55.39 -14.85
N LEU A 739 3.86 54.84 -13.97
CA LEU A 739 4.50 55.60 -12.90
C LEU A 739 5.47 56.66 -13.46
N GLU A 740 6.29 56.31 -14.46
CA GLU A 740 7.14 57.28 -15.17
C GLU A 740 6.34 58.41 -15.84
N ASP A 741 5.30 58.08 -16.60
CA ASP A 741 4.50 59.06 -17.32
C ASP A 741 3.77 59.97 -16.32
N SER A 742 3.27 59.43 -15.20
CA SER A 742 2.70 60.22 -14.09
C SER A 742 3.71 61.17 -13.42
N CYS A 743 5.00 60.86 -13.45
CA CYS A 743 6.07 61.76 -12.97
C CYS A 743 6.42 62.83 -14.00
N LYS A 744 6.32 62.54 -15.31
CA LYS A 744 6.53 63.52 -16.40
C LYS A 744 5.47 64.62 -16.40
N PHE A 745 4.27 64.36 -15.85
CA PHE A 745 3.24 65.38 -15.61
C PHE A 745 3.47 66.26 -14.36
N ASN A 746 4.45 65.94 -13.50
CA ASN A 746 4.70 66.68 -12.26
C ASN A 746 5.63 67.90 -12.42
N THR A 747 6.28 68.05 -13.57
CA THR A 747 7.34 69.07 -13.76
C THR A 747 6.76 70.46 -14.07
N GLY A 748 6.38 71.21 -13.03
CA GLY A 748 6.16 72.65 -13.09
C GLY A 748 5.01 73.12 -13.99
N VAL A 749 3.79 73.15 -13.43
CA VAL A 749 2.53 73.54 -14.09
C VAL A 749 2.59 74.93 -14.78
N THR A 750 3.55 75.78 -14.41
CA THR A 750 3.80 77.10 -14.99
C THR A 750 4.35 77.11 -16.43
N THR A 751 4.77 75.97 -17.01
CA THR A 751 5.56 75.96 -18.27
C THR A 751 4.93 75.25 -19.48
N ARG A 752 3.70 74.72 -19.38
CA ARG A 752 3.09 73.91 -20.47
C ARG A 752 1.65 74.25 -20.87
N PHE A 753 1.06 75.34 -20.38
CA PHE A 753 -0.19 75.89 -20.90
C PHE A 753 0.05 77.03 -21.90
N HIS A 754 0.63 76.67 -23.06
CA HIS A 754 0.65 77.48 -24.27
C HIS A 754 0.14 76.64 -25.45
N PHE A 755 -1.18 76.53 -25.52
CA PHE A 755 -2.00 76.18 -26.68
C PHE A 755 -3.29 77.00 -26.60
#